data_AF-A0A7H8LSX8-F1
#
_entry.id   AF-A0A7H8LSX8-F1
#
_cell.length_a   1.000
_cell.length_b   1.000
_cell.length_c   1.000
_cell.angle_alpha   90.00
_cell.angle_beta   90.00
_cell.angle_gamma   90.00
#
_symmetry.space_group_name_H-M   'P 1'
#
loop_
_entity.id
_entity.type
_entity.pdbx_description
1 polymer ?
#
loop_
_entity_poly.entity_id
_entity_poly.type
_entity_poly.pdbx_seq_one_letter_code
_entity_poly.pdbx_strand_id
1 'polypeptide(L)'
;MSGEREVERASKRYGPTNLGRFAFTRLLLGVGLLMIWPFVFGAIVEETTATRHAARGEGIPGTFTAESQSCGRGGCTWYGTFTTGDFFEFSLGRVALRGDGGRSIHVGEAIPALDVGSGEFVHMKGGSPEWGEAIAAGFIGAITGGLGIWLNGMVLWGVYWTRASPASRKRAAREHGESSALRRLADRDRWVWSARPGSSAMRMKIARSGERTLAGVTGLLTLVALLLLFGLFWAEFNKQTTVAELVAASWAPLFAIAVAGVVVQTFRLVLARPRMWVTDDELVIWDALLLWKVLRIPRTEIAAIHYGDEPRRGRDEEHVTRLTPFREELNLVLRMRDEISLPSRRLRWGNWFWVMLTMRNMNPQTSMPQRGYLVRWLCLRVKDPRRVAADLDRWLAEGRTAQPPEAAPIGHAHDGTVRTHRGVGGARIKIKGRLPRPVLAEFGNEGSGTLRAWLRRTEFGRGTPVVECGPGAPSATTAPPAMTVPPATTVLDDRLVSGKALTKRFLHVESEGRWTVTISGPERARGFTRSTTGSGPEVLNYQGPAGIAVVTCPDGQAIQVYLRGPDLAVLHGCDPVVSTAAMPSPSPGDEPVPSRSTFAVPAQAILQVKTAGAAEWRIDVTPLEQADDSTAPPTGHVRPFEHSLTGNQPAVVRYLGPPGPVLFRSGDAFGLLHLNADLTPVRTLALPDGDTKIHLHSHTLLQVTGGHGTWSLEEMHPAAGLTRRR
;
A
#
# COMPACT_ATOMS: atom_id res chain seq x y z
N MET A 1 11.55 -34.39 -22.22
CA MET A 1 10.87 -34.03 -20.96
C MET A 1 9.65 -34.92 -20.82
N SER A 2 9.56 -35.74 -19.78
CA SER A 2 8.41 -36.64 -19.57
C SER A 2 7.18 -35.87 -19.10
N GLY A 3 6.05 -36.10 -19.78
CA GLY A 3 4.74 -35.53 -19.46
C GLY A 3 4.09 -36.20 -18.25
N GLU A 4 4.73 -36.13 -17.08
CA GLU A 4 4.09 -36.46 -15.80
C GLU A 4 2.83 -35.57 -15.67
N ARG A 5 1.63 -36.18 -15.63
CA ARG A 5 0.37 -35.44 -15.62
C ARG A 5 0.30 -34.56 -14.37
N GLU A 6 -0.07 -33.29 -14.51
CA GLU A 6 -0.11 -32.33 -13.38
C GLU A 6 -0.89 -32.86 -12.17
N VAL A 7 -1.95 -33.64 -12.42
CA VAL A 7 -2.78 -34.34 -11.43
C VAL A 7 -1.96 -35.24 -10.47
N GLU A 8 -0.96 -35.95 -10.97
CA GLU A 8 -0.13 -36.87 -10.18
C GLU A 8 0.91 -36.11 -9.33
N ARG A 9 1.41 -34.99 -9.87
CA ARG A 9 2.29 -34.07 -9.14
C ARG A 9 1.51 -33.30 -8.05
N ALA A 10 0.23 -33.04 -8.28
CA ALA A 10 -0.71 -32.51 -7.29
C ALA A 10 -0.98 -33.53 -6.17
N SER A 11 -1.30 -34.80 -6.49
CA SER A 11 -1.58 -35.82 -5.48
C SER A 11 -0.38 -36.07 -4.55
N LYS A 12 0.86 -36.13 -5.07
CA LYS A 12 2.08 -36.21 -4.25
C LYS A 12 2.31 -34.98 -3.37
N ARG A 13 1.97 -33.76 -3.80
CA ARG A 13 2.08 -32.55 -2.96
C ARG A 13 0.99 -32.44 -1.89
N TYR A 14 -0.21 -32.96 -2.16
CA TYR A 14 -1.40 -32.82 -1.33
C TYR A 14 -1.85 -34.12 -0.63
N GLY A 15 -1.02 -35.16 -0.63
CA GLY A 15 -1.29 -36.42 0.07
C GLY A 15 -1.51 -36.25 1.58
N PRO A 16 -2.17 -37.22 2.24
CA PRO A 16 -2.66 -37.10 3.62
C PRO A 16 -1.58 -36.74 4.65
N THR A 17 -0.33 -37.17 4.43
CA THR A 17 0.83 -36.84 5.27
C THR A 17 1.20 -35.34 5.30
N ASN A 18 0.75 -34.55 4.32
CA ASN A 18 0.92 -33.09 4.31
C ASN A 18 -0.32 -32.33 4.83
N LEU A 19 -1.50 -32.95 4.96
CA LEU A 19 -2.71 -32.24 5.41
C LEU A 19 -2.59 -31.69 6.84
N GLY A 20 -1.98 -32.44 7.76
CA GLY A 20 -1.80 -32.01 9.16
C GLY A 20 -0.96 -30.73 9.37
N ARG A 21 -0.30 -30.22 8.32
CA ARG A 21 0.45 -28.95 8.35
C ARG A 21 -0.41 -27.72 8.07
N PHE A 22 -1.63 -27.87 7.57
CA PHE A 22 -2.49 -26.73 7.25
C PHE A 22 -3.30 -26.27 8.46
N ALA A 23 -3.36 -24.96 8.70
CA ALA A 23 -4.16 -24.37 9.78
C ALA A 23 -5.65 -24.73 9.68
N PHE A 24 -6.17 -24.95 8.48
CA PHE A 24 -7.54 -25.43 8.26
C PHE A 24 -7.82 -26.81 8.88
N THR A 25 -6.92 -27.78 8.72
CA THR A 25 -7.06 -29.12 9.31
C THR A 25 -7.02 -29.07 10.83
N ARG A 26 -6.15 -28.21 11.40
CA ARG A 26 -6.09 -27.97 12.85
C ARG A 26 -7.34 -27.30 13.38
N LEU A 27 -7.94 -26.37 12.62
CA LEU A 27 -9.22 -25.75 12.95
C LEU A 27 -10.34 -26.79 12.98
N LEU A 28 -10.47 -27.61 11.92
CA LEU A 28 -11.50 -28.66 11.85
C LEU A 28 -11.36 -29.67 12.99
N LEU A 29 -10.14 -30.16 13.25
CA LEU A 29 -9.89 -31.11 14.33
C LEU A 29 -10.15 -30.48 15.70
N GLY A 30 -9.73 -29.23 15.90
CA GLY A 30 -10.00 -28.47 17.11
C GLY A 30 -11.49 -28.26 17.35
N VAL A 31 -12.28 -27.89 16.33
CA VAL A 31 -13.74 -27.76 16.49
C VAL A 31 -14.41 -29.12 16.68
N GLY A 32 -13.97 -30.18 15.99
CA GLY A 32 -14.47 -31.54 16.23
C GLY A 32 -14.31 -31.97 17.70
N LEU A 33 -13.14 -31.71 18.29
CA LEU A 33 -12.91 -31.94 19.72
C LEU A 33 -13.83 -31.07 20.60
N LEU A 34 -14.05 -29.79 20.26
CA LEU A 34 -15.00 -28.93 20.97
C LEU A 34 -16.47 -29.34 20.80
N MET A 35 -16.83 -30.09 19.75
CA MET A 35 -18.19 -30.65 19.58
C MET A 35 -18.38 -31.93 20.39
N ILE A 36 -17.33 -32.74 20.54
CA ILE A 36 -17.34 -33.96 21.35
C ILE A 36 -17.27 -33.63 22.84
N TRP A 37 -16.54 -32.58 23.22
CA TRP A 37 -16.29 -32.21 24.62
C TRP A 37 -17.57 -32.04 25.48
N PRO A 38 -18.64 -31.35 25.05
CA PRO A 38 -19.88 -31.25 25.83
C PRO A 38 -20.52 -32.60 26.21
N PHE A 39 -20.50 -33.60 25.32
CA PHE A 39 -21.04 -34.93 25.62
C PHE A 39 -20.18 -35.66 26.65
N VAL A 40 -18.85 -35.65 26.43
CA VAL A 40 -17.89 -36.24 27.39
C VAL A 40 -18.00 -35.53 28.75
N PHE A 41 -18.18 -34.20 28.76
CA PHE A 41 -18.35 -33.41 29.98
C PHE A 41 -19.70 -33.66 30.67
N GLY A 42 -20.79 -33.87 29.93
CA GLY A 42 -22.08 -34.26 30.49
C GLY A 42 -21.96 -35.58 31.26
N ALA A 43 -21.45 -36.62 30.59
CA ALA A 43 -21.19 -37.92 31.21
C ALA A 43 -20.26 -37.81 32.44
N ILE A 44 -19.18 -37.01 32.38
CA ILE A 44 -18.31 -36.74 33.55
C ILE A 44 -19.11 -36.14 34.70
N VAL A 45 -19.95 -35.14 34.43
CA VAL A 45 -20.71 -34.44 35.48
C VAL A 45 -21.67 -35.41 36.15
N GLU A 46 -22.47 -36.15 35.38
CA GLU A 46 -23.41 -37.15 35.88
C GLU A 46 -22.70 -38.21 36.73
N GLU A 47 -21.66 -38.84 36.18
CA GLU A 47 -20.81 -39.84 36.84
C GLU A 47 -20.18 -39.31 38.15
N THR A 48 -19.66 -38.08 38.13
CA THR A 48 -19.05 -37.44 39.29
C THR A 48 -20.11 -37.07 40.34
N THR A 49 -21.31 -36.63 39.94
CA THR A 49 -22.40 -36.35 40.87
C THR A 49 -22.93 -37.61 41.53
N ALA A 50 -23.15 -38.67 40.76
CA ALA A 50 -23.58 -39.98 41.27
C ALA A 50 -22.54 -40.58 42.24
N THR A 51 -21.26 -40.56 41.87
CA THR A 51 -20.15 -41.01 42.75
C THR A 51 -20.03 -40.15 44.02
N ARG A 52 -20.35 -38.85 43.95
CA ARG A 52 -20.37 -37.95 45.11
C ARG A 52 -21.56 -38.19 46.03
N HIS A 53 -22.74 -38.49 45.48
CA HIS A 53 -23.91 -38.90 46.27
C HIS A 53 -23.65 -40.24 46.97
N ALA A 54 -23.12 -41.24 46.24
CA ALA A 54 -22.61 -42.50 46.78
C ALA A 54 -21.63 -42.27 47.97
N ALA A 55 -20.63 -41.41 47.79
CA ALA A 55 -19.63 -41.09 48.81
C ALA A 55 -20.21 -40.42 50.08
N ARG A 56 -21.43 -39.87 50.01
CA ARG A 56 -22.15 -39.28 51.14
C ARG A 56 -23.24 -40.19 51.71
N GLY A 57 -23.52 -41.34 51.07
CA GLY A 57 -24.70 -42.15 51.37
C GLY A 57 -26.03 -41.51 50.95
N GLU A 58 -25.99 -40.53 50.04
CA GLU A 58 -27.17 -39.89 49.44
C GLU A 58 -27.67 -40.75 48.27
N GLY A 59 -28.98 -41.01 48.19
CA GLY A 59 -29.61 -41.78 47.12
C GLY A 59 -30.95 -42.38 47.54
N ILE A 60 -31.72 -42.92 46.58
CA ILE A 60 -32.99 -43.61 46.86
C ILE A 60 -32.67 -45.06 47.27
N PRO A 61 -33.10 -45.53 48.46
CA PRO A 61 -32.82 -46.89 48.89
C PRO A 61 -33.68 -47.92 48.15
N GLY A 62 -33.07 -49.05 47.81
CA GLY A 62 -33.75 -50.18 47.17
C GLY A 62 -32.93 -51.47 47.22
N THR A 63 -33.37 -52.46 46.45
CA THR A 63 -32.74 -53.78 46.38
C THR A 63 -32.22 -54.02 44.97
N PHE A 64 -30.93 -54.29 44.85
CA PHE A 64 -30.32 -54.78 43.62
C PHE A 64 -30.30 -56.32 43.63
N THR A 65 -30.82 -56.95 42.57
CA THR A 65 -30.74 -58.40 42.37
C THR A 65 -29.71 -58.70 41.29
N ALA A 66 -28.64 -59.40 41.64
CA ALA A 66 -27.56 -59.73 40.71
C ALA A 66 -28.01 -60.76 39.65
N GLU A 67 -27.85 -60.46 38.36
CA GLU A 67 -28.26 -61.35 37.27
C GLU A 67 -27.07 -61.95 36.51
N SER A 68 -26.01 -61.15 36.27
CA SER A 68 -24.84 -61.57 35.50
C SER A 68 -23.58 -60.84 35.93
N GLN A 69 -22.42 -61.46 35.69
CA GLN A 69 -21.10 -60.90 35.99
C GLN A 69 -20.31 -60.74 34.69
N SER A 70 -19.66 -59.60 34.50
CA SER A 70 -18.72 -59.36 33.42
C SER A 70 -17.34 -59.05 33.98
N CYS A 71 -16.33 -59.84 33.59
CA CYS A 71 -14.95 -59.69 34.07
C CYS A 71 -14.04 -59.12 32.98
N GLY A 72 -13.36 -58.02 33.29
CA GLY A 72 -12.37 -57.36 32.44
C GLY A 72 -10.99 -57.29 33.10
N ARG A 73 -10.05 -56.57 32.47
CA ARG A 73 -8.70 -56.37 33.03
C ARG A 73 -8.67 -55.56 34.34
N GLY A 74 -9.74 -54.85 34.67
CA GLY A 74 -9.85 -54.00 35.86
C GLY A 74 -10.57 -54.63 37.05
N GLY A 75 -11.15 -55.82 36.90
CA GLY A 75 -12.03 -56.44 37.90
C GLY A 75 -13.26 -57.09 37.26
N CYS A 76 -14.22 -57.48 38.09
CA CYS A 76 -15.51 -58.01 37.65
C CYS A 76 -16.65 -57.09 38.12
N THR A 77 -17.55 -56.74 37.22
CA THR A 77 -18.71 -55.89 37.48
C THR A 77 -19.98 -56.74 37.44
N TRP A 78 -20.85 -56.56 38.42
CA TRP A 78 -22.16 -57.23 38.48
C TRP A 78 -23.24 -56.36 37.83
N TYR A 79 -24.07 -56.99 37.01
CA TYR A 79 -25.23 -56.38 36.35
C TYR A 79 -26.51 -57.08 36.79
N GLY A 80 -27.59 -56.33 36.91
CA GLY A 80 -28.87 -56.87 37.37
C GLY A 80 -29.98 -55.83 37.40
N THR A 81 -31.05 -56.14 38.13
CA THR A 81 -32.23 -55.28 38.27
C THR A 81 -32.29 -54.67 39.67
N PHE A 82 -32.52 -53.36 39.73
CA PHE A 82 -32.75 -52.61 40.98
C PHE A 82 -34.22 -52.23 41.12
N THR A 83 -34.80 -52.46 42.31
CA THR A 83 -36.18 -52.07 42.64
C THR A 83 -36.22 -51.18 43.88
N THR A 84 -37.00 -50.08 43.81
CA THR A 84 -37.29 -49.22 44.97
C THR A 84 -38.32 -49.88 45.88
N GLY A 85 -38.11 -49.80 47.20
CA GLY A 85 -39.00 -50.44 48.20
C GLY A 85 -40.19 -49.59 48.66
N ASP A 86 -40.47 -48.47 47.99
CA ASP A 86 -41.45 -47.46 48.40
C ASP A 86 -42.76 -47.53 47.59
N PHE A 87 -43.76 -46.73 48.00
CA PHE A 87 -45.11 -46.65 47.41
C PHE A 87 -45.19 -46.46 45.88
N PHE A 88 -44.09 -46.04 45.23
CA PHE A 88 -43.93 -46.05 43.78
C PHE A 88 -42.79 -47.00 43.44
N GLU A 89 -43.14 -48.26 43.19
CA GLU A 89 -42.19 -49.30 42.79
C GLU A 89 -41.66 -48.97 41.38
N PHE A 90 -40.37 -48.61 41.33
CA PHE A 90 -39.65 -48.29 40.11
C PHE A 90 -38.53 -49.30 39.93
N SER A 91 -38.42 -49.83 38.71
CA SER A 91 -37.47 -50.88 38.35
C SER A 91 -36.48 -50.38 37.32
N LEU A 92 -35.19 -50.40 37.65
CA LEU A 92 -34.08 -50.17 36.73
C LEU A 92 -33.46 -51.51 36.33
N GLY A 93 -33.66 -51.94 35.10
CA GLY A 93 -33.09 -53.19 34.58
C GLY A 93 -31.69 -52.99 33.97
N ARG A 94 -30.81 -53.99 34.15
CA ARG A 94 -29.41 -54.03 33.67
C ARG A 94 -28.49 -52.92 34.21
N VAL A 95 -28.74 -52.42 35.42
CA VAL A 95 -27.80 -51.50 36.09
C VAL A 95 -26.58 -52.26 36.60
N ALA A 96 -25.43 -51.59 36.64
CA ALA A 96 -24.23 -52.10 37.29
C ALA A 96 -24.29 -51.87 38.82
N LEU A 97 -23.78 -52.81 39.61
CA LEU A 97 -23.53 -52.61 41.04
C LEU A 97 -22.08 -52.17 41.24
N ARG A 98 -21.89 -51.06 41.95
CA ARG A 98 -20.57 -50.56 42.39
C ARG A 98 -20.45 -50.53 43.91
N GLY A 99 -19.22 -50.47 44.41
CA GLY A 99 -18.90 -50.40 45.84
C GLY A 99 -18.95 -51.73 46.58
N ASP A 100 -18.92 -52.86 45.86
CA ASP A 100 -18.98 -54.21 46.44
C ASP A 100 -17.72 -54.60 47.24
N GLY A 101 -16.63 -53.85 47.08
CA GLY A 101 -15.34 -54.12 47.73
C GLY A 101 -14.67 -55.43 47.27
N GLY A 102 -15.06 -55.97 46.12
CA GLY A 102 -14.65 -57.29 45.66
C GLY A 102 -15.30 -58.46 46.41
N ARG A 103 -16.44 -58.22 47.08
CA ARG A 103 -17.21 -59.28 47.76
C ARG A 103 -17.68 -60.34 46.76
N SER A 104 -17.61 -61.61 47.16
CA SER A 104 -18.23 -62.71 46.42
C SER A 104 -19.75 -62.58 46.45
N ILE A 105 -20.34 -62.21 45.31
CA ILE A 105 -21.78 -62.11 45.07
C ILE A 105 -22.22 -63.31 44.22
N HIS A 106 -23.45 -63.77 44.39
CA HIS A 106 -24.04 -64.86 43.61
C HIS A 106 -25.19 -64.36 42.71
N VAL A 107 -25.42 -65.04 41.59
CA VAL A 107 -26.62 -64.78 40.76
C VAL A 107 -27.88 -65.06 41.59
N GLY A 108 -28.82 -64.12 41.57
CA GLY A 108 -30.02 -64.10 42.41
C GLY A 108 -29.82 -63.49 43.80
N GLU A 109 -28.60 -63.09 44.20
CA GLU A 109 -28.38 -62.44 45.49
C GLU A 109 -29.01 -61.03 45.51
N ALA A 110 -29.85 -60.79 46.52
CA ALA A 110 -30.51 -59.52 46.78
C ALA A 110 -29.66 -58.67 47.72
N ILE A 111 -29.21 -57.50 47.24
CA ILE A 111 -28.22 -56.64 47.88
C ILE A 111 -28.85 -55.25 48.12
N PRO A 112 -28.80 -54.70 49.35
CA PRO A 112 -29.27 -53.35 49.60
C PRO A 112 -28.37 -52.33 48.88
N ALA A 113 -28.98 -51.51 48.03
CA ALA A 113 -28.28 -50.53 47.19
C ALA A 113 -28.98 -49.15 47.25
N LEU A 114 -28.29 -48.15 46.71
CA LEU A 114 -28.77 -46.79 46.55
C LEU A 114 -28.78 -46.45 45.06
N ASP A 115 -29.91 -46.00 44.53
CA ASP A 115 -29.93 -45.26 43.27
C ASP A 115 -29.39 -43.85 43.54
N VAL A 116 -28.26 -43.56 42.92
CA VAL A 116 -27.49 -42.31 43.04
C VAL A 116 -27.74 -41.35 41.87
N GLY A 117 -28.72 -41.64 41.02
CA GLY A 117 -29.15 -40.79 39.91
C GLY A 117 -28.35 -40.96 38.61
N SER A 118 -27.58 -42.05 38.48
CA SER A 118 -26.81 -42.33 37.25
C SER A 118 -27.64 -42.97 36.14
N GLY A 119 -28.66 -43.76 36.48
CA GLY A 119 -29.40 -44.59 35.51
C GLY A 119 -28.63 -45.80 34.96
N GLU A 120 -27.30 -45.77 34.92
CA GLU A 120 -26.46 -46.91 34.48
C GLU A 120 -25.92 -47.75 35.65
N PHE A 121 -25.73 -47.18 36.83
CA PHE A 121 -25.27 -47.91 38.01
C PHE A 121 -26.01 -47.53 39.32
N VAL A 122 -26.01 -48.47 40.25
CA VAL A 122 -26.44 -48.31 41.65
C VAL A 122 -25.29 -48.63 42.59
N HIS A 123 -25.26 -48.00 43.76
CA HIS A 123 -24.15 -48.14 44.71
C HIS A 123 -24.54 -49.03 45.89
N MET A 124 -23.72 -50.00 46.25
CA MET A 124 -23.97 -50.86 47.41
C MET A 124 -24.06 -50.01 48.68
N LYS A 125 -25.09 -50.25 49.51
CA LYS A 125 -25.34 -49.44 50.71
C LYS A 125 -24.22 -49.66 51.73
N GLY A 126 -23.43 -48.61 51.97
CA GLY A 126 -22.23 -48.66 52.83
C GLY A 126 -20.95 -49.10 52.10
N GLY A 127 -21.00 -49.31 50.79
CA GLY A 127 -19.85 -49.60 49.94
C GLY A 127 -18.92 -48.40 49.73
N SER A 128 -17.65 -48.65 49.43
CA SER A 128 -16.67 -47.58 49.15
C SER A 128 -16.91 -46.93 47.77
N PRO A 129 -16.90 -45.60 47.64
CA PRO A 129 -17.12 -44.92 46.35
C PRO A 129 -15.97 -45.14 45.36
N GLU A 130 -16.30 -45.58 44.15
CA GLU A 130 -15.35 -45.92 43.08
C GLU A 130 -15.02 -44.70 42.20
N TRP A 131 -14.07 -43.88 42.64
CA TRP A 131 -13.66 -42.68 41.90
C TRP A 131 -12.88 -42.95 40.60
N GLY A 132 -12.49 -44.19 40.31
CA GLY A 132 -11.60 -44.54 39.20
C GLY A 132 -12.16 -44.13 37.83
N GLU A 133 -13.41 -44.48 37.55
CA GLU A 133 -14.06 -44.19 36.26
C GLU A 133 -14.37 -42.69 36.12
N ALA A 134 -14.88 -42.04 37.17
CA ALA A 134 -15.08 -40.59 37.21
C ALA A 134 -13.78 -39.79 36.95
N ILE A 135 -12.65 -40.18 37.55
CA ILE A 135 -11.34 -39.54 37.34
C ILE A 135 -10.84 -39.78 35.91
N ALA A 136 -10.96 -41.01 35.40
CA ALA A 136 -10.53 -41.35 34.04
C ALA A 136 -11.34 -40.58 32.98
N ALA A 137 -12.66 -40.55 33.12
CA ALA A 137 -13.55 -39.74 32.29
C ALA A 137 -13.15 -38.25 32.38
N GLY A 138 -12.99 -37.71 33.59
CA GLY A 138 -12.59 -36.31 33.83
C GLY A 138 -11.30 -35.92 33.11
N PHE A 139 -10.30 -36.81 33.12
CA PHE A 139 -9.04 -36.61 32.40
C PHE A 139 -9.22 -36.61 30.87
N ILE A 140 -10.04 -37.51 30.32
CA ILE A 140 -10.37 -37.56 28.89
C ILE A 140 -11.11 -36.27 28.47
N GLY A 141 -12.09 -35.80 29.24
CA GLY A 141 -12.80 -34.55 28.97
C GLY A 141 -11.88 -33.33 29.01
N ALA A 142 -11.00 -33.24 30.02
CA ALA A 142 -10.01 -32.17 30.13
C ALA A 142 -9.03 -32.14 28.96
N ILE A 143 -8.53 -33.30 28.50
CA ILE A 143 -7.68 -33.41 27.30
C ILE A 143 -8.46 -33.00 26.05
N THR A 144 -9.68 -33.49 25.88
CA THR A 144 -10.50 -33.26 24.68
C THR A 144 -10.84 -31.78 24.53
N GLY A 145 -11.38 -31.16 25.59
CA GLY A 145 -11.66 -29.72 25.63
C GLY A 145 -10.40 -28.87 25.51
N GLY A 146 -9.36 -29.19 26.29
CA GLY A 146 -8.10 -28.44 26.30
C GLY A 146 -7.39 -28.45 24.95
N LEU A 147 -7.31 -29.61 24.29
CA LEU A 147 -6.72 -29.73 22.95
C LEU A 147 -7.58 -29.03 21.89
N GLY A 148 -8.91 -29.10 22.01
CA GLY A 148 -9.85 -28.36 21.16
C GLY A 148 -9.66 -26.84 21.26
N ILE A 149 -9.59 -26.30 22.48
CA ILE A 149 -9.29 -24.88 22.76
C ILE A 149 -7.92 -24.50 22.22
N TRP A 150 -6.88 -25.31 22.48
CA TRP A 150 -5.50 -25.02 22.08
C TRP A 150 -5.31 -24.98 20.56
N LEU A 151 -5.88 -25.93 19.82
CA LEU A 151 -5.82 -25.96 18.35
C LEU A 151 -6.53 -24.77 17.73
N ASN A 152 -7.76 -24.46 18.18
CA ASN A 152 -8.48 -23.26 17.73
C ASN A 152 -7.74 -21.98 18.11
N GLY A 153 -7.23 -21.92 19.34
CA GLY A 153 -6.47 -20.80 19.89
C GLY A 153 -5.22 -20.49 19.07
N MET A 154 -4.38 -21.48 18.76
CA MET A 154 -3.22 -21.31 17.88
C MET A 154 -3.59 -20.76 16.50
N VAL A 155 -4.68 -21.27 15.92
CA VAL A 155 -5.13 -20.87 14.58
C VAL A 155 -5.70 -19.45 14.58
N LEU A 156 -6.51 -19.09 15.59
CA LEU A 156 -7.01 -17.73 15.81
C LEU A 156 -5.88 -16.74 16.17
N TRP A 157 -4.85 -17.19 16.89
CA TRP A 157 -3.65 -16.43 17.22
C TRP A 157 -2.85 -16.11 15.95
N GLY A 158 -2.65 -17.09 15.06
CA GLY A 158 -2.06 -16.85 13.73
C GLY A 158 -2.81 -15.79 12.92
N VAL A 159 -4.16 -15.83 12.93
CA VAL A 159 -5.00 -14.78 12.31
C VAL A 159 -4.89 -13.44 13.05
N TYR A 160 -4.77 -13.45 14.38
CA TYR A 160 -4.62 -12.24 15.17
C TYR A 160 -3.30 -11.52 14.86
N TRP A 161 -2.21 -12.25 14.68
CA TRP A 161 -0.88 -11.72 14.32
C TRP A 161 -0.77 -11.25 12.87
N THR A 162 -1.74 -11.55 11.99
CA THR A 162 -1.86 -10.84 10.70
C THR A 162 -2.34 -9.38 10.85
N ARG A 163 -2.45 -8.86 12.09
CA ARG A 163 -2.80 -7.45 12.34
C ARG A 163 -1.72 -6.53 11.77
N ALA A 164 -2.16 -5.65 10.87
CA ALA A 164 -1.41 -4.47 10.48
C ALA A 164 -0.85 -3.73 11.72
N SER A 165 0.44 -3.34 11.65
CA SER A 165 1.22 -2.81 12.77
C SER A 165 0.53 -1.64 13.48
N PRO A 166 0.80 -1.38 14.78
CA PRO A 166 0.26 -0.20 15.46
C PRO A 166 0.51 1.12 14.71
N ALA A 167 1.66 1.23 14.03
CA ALA A 167 2.00 2.37 13.17
C ALA A 167 1.05 2.50 11.96
N SER A 168 0.84 1.44 11.19
CA SER A 168 -0.11 1.46 10.06
C SER A 168 -1.54 1.78 10.51
N ARG A 169 -1.97 1.29 11.68
CA ARG A 169 -3.27 1.63 12.28
C ARG A 169 -3.38 3.11 12.67
N LYS A 170 -2.33 3.71 13.23
CA LYS A 170 -2.27 5.17 13.49
C LYS A 170 -2.29 5.98 12.19
N ARG A 171 -1.62 5.53 11.11
CA ARG A 171 -1.67 6.18 9.79
C ARG A 171 -3.09 6.11 9.18
N ALA A 172 -3.69 4.93 9.14
CA ALA A 172 -5.07 4.75 8.67
C ALA A 172 -6.08 5.56 9.50
N ALA A 173 -5.89 5.69 10.81
CA ALA A 173 -6.72 6.56 11.65
C ALA A 173 -6.55 8.06 11.33
N ARG A 174 -5.33 8.51 10.95
CA ARG A 174 -5.09 9.87 10.46
C ARG A 174 -5.79 10.13 9.10
N GLU A 175 -5.79 9.16 8.18
CA GLU A 175 -6.61 9.22 6.95
C GLU A 175 -8.12 9.28 7.24
N HIS A 176 -8.58 8.80 8.40
CA HIS A 176 -10.00 8.84 8.76
C HIS A 176 -10.44 10.22 9.30
N GLY A 177 -9.53 11.18 9.52
CA GLY A 177 -9.77 12.40 10.29
C GLY A 177 -10.65 13.49 9.65
N GLU A 178 -10.89 13.47 8.33
CA GLU A 178 -11.55 14.59 7.62
C GLU A 178 -12.82 14.23 6.82
N SER A 179 -13.28 12.97 6.82
CA SER A 179 -14.53 12.59 6.13
C SER A 179 -15.60 12.08 7.08
N SER A 180 -16.70 12.82 7.19
CA SER A 180 -17.84 12.46 8.04
C SER A 180 -18.41 11.08 7.70
N ALA A 181 -18.82 10.33 8.73
CA ALA A 181 -19.30 8.95 8.57
C ALA A 181 -20.51 8.85 7.61
N LEU A 182 -21.36 9.88 7.57
CA LEU A 182 -22.52 9.97 6.68
C LEU A 182 -22.13 10.07 5.20
N ARG A 183 -21.06 10.80 4.83
CA ARG A 183 -20.60 10.87 3.43
C ARG A 183 -20.10 9.52 2.92
N ARG A 184 -19.59 8.67 3.82
CA ARG A 184 -19.14 7.29 3.50
C ARG A 184 -20.27 6.27 3.32
N LEU A 185 -21.49 6.60 3.75
CA LEU A 185 -22.71 5.86 3.38
C LEU A 185 -23.26 6.34 2.02
N ALA A 186 -23.02 7.60 1.66
CA ALA A 186 -23.42 8.19 0.38
C ALA A 186 -22.48 7.82 -0.80
N ASP A 187 -21.18 7.57 -0.55
CA ASP A 187 -20.22 7.05 -1.55
C ASP A 187 -20.57 5.59 -1.96
N ARG A 188 -21.61 5.47 -2.79
CA ARG A 188 -22.32 4.22 -3.12
C ARG A 188 -21.62 3.35 -4.19
N ASP A 189 -20.28 3.36 -4.22
CA ASP A 189 -19.42 2.42 -4.99
C ASP A 189 -19.47 0.97 -4.47
N ARG A 190 -20.43 0.66 -3.59
CA ARG A 190 -20.67 -0.70 -3.11
C ARG A 190 -21.44 -1.49 -4.17
N TRP A 191 -20.70 -2.33 -4.89
CA TRP A 191 -21.19 -3.47 -5.71
C TRP A 191 -21.77 -3.18 -7.10
N VAL A 192 -21.73 -1.95 -7.61
CA VAL A 192 -22.28 -1.68 -8.95
C VAL A 192 -21.36 -2.19 -10.06
N TRP A 193 -21.94 -2.89 -11.04
CA TRP A 193 -21.24 -3.40 -12.23
C TRP A 193 -20.74 -2.28 -13.18
N SER A 194 -21.04 -1.02 -12.87
CA SER A 194 -20.62 0.20 -13.59
C SER A 194 -19.14 0.54 -13.48
N ALA A 195 -18.37 -0.19 -12.66
CA ALA A 195 -16.90 -0.08 -12.63
C ALA A 195 -16.20 -0.52 -13.93
N ARG A 196 -16.95 -1.07 -14.89
CA ARG A 196 -16.46 -1.36 -16.24
C ARG A 196 -16.26 -0.03 -16.99
N PRO A 197 -15.04 0.35 -17.40
CA PRO A 197 -14.85 1.53 -18.24
C PRO A 197 -15.57 1.32 -19.59
N GLY A 198 -16.11 2.40 -20.15
CA GLY A 198 -16.95 2.35 -21.37
C GLY A 198 -16.20 1.82 -22.59
N SER A 199 -14.94 2.24 -22.73
CA SER A 199 -13.92 1.66 -23.60
C SER A 199 -12.88 0.91 -22.75
N SER A 200 -12.31 -0.16 -23.30
CA SER A 200 -11.09 -0.77 -22.74
C SER A 200 -10.24 -1.28 -23.89
N ALA A 201 -9.07 -0.69 -24.11
CA ALA A 201 -8.13 -1.10 -25.16
C ALA A 201 -7.74 -2.58 -25.01
N MET A 202 -7.65 -3.07 -23.76
CA MET A 202 -7.39 -4.48 -23.50
C MET A 202 -8.14 -5.07 -22.32
N ARG A 203 -8.63 -6.30 -22.50
CA ARG A 203 -9.36 -7.07 -21.49
C ARG A 203 -8.59 -8.32 -21.08
N MET A 204 -8.01 -8.30 -19.88
CA MET A 204 -7.14 -9.35 -19.39
C MET A 204 -7.87 -10.26 -18.39
N LYS A 205 -7.63 -11.57 -18.51
CA LYS A 205 -8.10 -12.58 -17.55
C LYS A 205 -6.97 -12.91 -16.58
N ILE A 206 -7.11 -12.42 -15.34
CA ILE A 206 -6.29 -12.87 -14.21
C ILE A 206 -6.64 -14.35 -13.99
N ALA A 207 -5.63 -15.21 -13.98
CA ALA A 207 -5.81 -16.65 -13.82
C ALA A 207 -5.94 -17.01 -12.33
N ARG A 208 -6.81 -17.97 -12.00
CA ARG A 208 -6.88 -18.62 -10.68
C ARG A 208 -6.52 -20.08 -10.83
N SER A 209 -5.85 -20.68 -9.85
CA SER A 209 -5.66 -22.13 -9.78
C SER A 209 -7.01 -22.86 -9.68
N GLY A 210 -7.23 -23.82 -10.59
CA GLY A 210 -8.35 -24.75 -10.50
C GLY A 210 -8.26 -25.62 -9.24
N GLU A 211 -7.07 -26.16 -8.95
CA GLU A 211 -6.79 -27.03 -7.79
C GLU A 211 -7.16 -26.38 -6.46
N ARG A 212 -6.85 -25.09 -6.27
CA ARG A 212 -7.12 -24.39 -5.01
C ARG A 212 -8.55 -23.87 -4.90
N THR A 213 -9.20 -23.61 -6.04
CA THR A 213 -10.64 -23.40 -6.08
C THR A 213 -11.36 -24.69 -5.68
N LEU A 214 -10.91 -25.84 -6.20
CA LEU A 214 -11.40 -27.17 -5.81
C LEU A 214 -11.18 -27.43 -4.32
N ALA A 215 -9.97 -27.21 -3.80
CA ALA A 215 -9.69 -27.39 -2.37
C ALA A 215 -10.57 -26.51 -1.45
N GLY A 216 -10.88 -25.27 -1.86
CA GLY A 216 -11.82 -24.40 -1.14
C GLY A 216 -13.27 -24.91 -1.19
N VAL A 217 -13.71 -25.47 -2.33
CA VAL A 217 -15.01 -26.11 -2.48
C VAL A 217 -15.09 -27.41 -1.67
N THR A 218 -14.08 -28.27 -1.72
CA THR A 218 -13.99 -29.49 -0.91
C THR A 218 -14.03 -29.16 0.58
N GLY A 219 -13.24 -28.17 1.04
CA GLY A 219 -13.26 -27.74 2.45
C GLY A 219 -14.60 -27.19 2.91
N LEU A 220 -15.36 -26.52 2.01
CA LEU A 220 -16.74 -26.13 2.28
C LEU A 220 -17.67 -27.34 2.38
N LEU A 221 -17.59 -28.29 1.44
CA LEU A 221 -18.40 -29.52 1.47
C LEU A 221 -18.14 -30.35 2.73
N THR A 222 -16.87 -30.46 3.17
CA THR A 222 -16.51 -31.10 4.44
C THR A 222 -17.13 -30.39 5.65
N LEU A 223 -17.13 -29.06 5.68
CA LEU A 223 -17.78 -28.27 6.74
C LEU A 223 -19.30 -28.49 6.78
N VAL A 224 -19.96 -28.56 5.62
CA VAL A 224 -21.40 -28.86 5.54
C VAL A 224 -21.69 -30.30 5.97
N ALA A 225 -20.87 -31.27 5.53
CA ALA A 225 -21.01 -32.66 5.96
C ALA A 225 -20.82 -32.84 7.47
N LEU A 226 -19.87 -32.14 8.09
CA LEU A 226 -19.67 -32.14 9.54
C LEU A 226 -20.87 -31.53 10.30
N LEU A 227 -21.46 -30.45 9.80
CA LEU A 227 -22.68 -29.86 10.38
C LEU A 227 -23.86 -30.84 10.31
N LEU A 228 -24.04 -31.55 9.19
CA LEU A 228 -25.09 -32.55 9.02
C LEU A 228 -24.87 -33.78 9.90
N LEU A 229 -23.64 -34.29 9.97
CA LEU A 229 -23.28 -35.40 10.85
C LEU A 229 -23.49 -35.05 12.32
N PHE A 230 -23.16 -33.82 12.74
CA PHE A 230 -23.45 -33.34 14.09
C PHE A 230 -24.96 -33.35 14.37
N GLY A 231 -25.78 -32.85 13.45
CA GLY A 231 -27.25 -32.87 13.58
C GLY A 231 -27.87 -34.27 13.61
N LEU A 232 -27.26 -35.25 12.93
CA LEU A 232 -27.68 -36.66 12.99
C LEU A 232 -27.28 -37.32 14.32
N PHE A 233 -26.04 -37.13 14.76
CA PHE A 233 -25.55 -37.63 16.06
C PHE A 233 -26.36 -37.05 17.22
N TRP A 234 -26.73 -35.78 17.09
CA TRP A 234 -27.63 -35.07 18.01
C TRP A 234 -28.98 -35.77 18.14
N ALA A 235 -29.62 -36.07 17.01
CA ALA A 235 -30.95 -36.68 16.98
C ALA A 235 -30.99 -38.10 17.55
N GLU A 236 -29.90 -38.87 17.42
CA GLU A 236 -29.81 -40.24 17.93
C GLU A 236 -29.62 -40.30 19.46
N PHE A 237 -28.82 -39.40 20.02
CA PHE A 237 -28.52 -39.37 21.46
C PHE A 237 -29.59 -38.65 22.30
N ASN A 238 -30.28 -37.64 21.75
CA ASN A 238 -31.26 -36.84 22.51
C ASN A 238 -32.65 -37.49 22.60
N LYS A 239 -32.88 -38.33 23.62
CA LYS A 239 -34.25 -38.75 24.02
C LYS A 239 -34.83 -37.93 25.18
N GLN A 240 -34.01 -37.24 25.97
CA GLN A 240 -34.43 -36.30 27.02
C GLN A 240 -33.46 -35.13 27.06
N THR A 241 -33.94 -33.88 27.09
CA THR A 241 -33.08 -32.69 27.03
C THR A 241 -32.37 -32.39 28.36
N THR A 242 -31.07 -32.70 28.45
CA THR A 242 -30.23 -32.33 29.61
C THR A 242 -29.67 -30.90 29.51
N VAL A 243 -29.12 -30.38 30.62
CA VAL A 243 -28.47 -29.05 30.62
C VAL A 243 -27.14 -29.07 29.84
N ALA A 244 -26.41 -30.19 29.88
CA ALA A 244 -25.20 -30.39 29.08
C ALA A 244 -25.52 -30.31 27.58
N GLU A 245 -26.64 -30.89 27.17
CA GLU A 245 -27.14 -30.80 25.80
C GLU A 245 -27.56 -29.37 25.42
N LEU A 246 -28.23 -28.62 26.30
CA LEU A 246 -28.57 -27.23 25.99
C LEU A 246 -27.31 -26.39 25.66
N VAL A 247 -26.20 -26.64 26.38
CA VAL A 247 -24.89 -26.03 26.12
C VAL A 247 -24.30 -26.56 24.80
N ALA A 248 -24.39 -27.85 24.50
CA ALA A 248 -23.89 -28.44 23.26
C ALA A 248 -24.66 -27.91 22.02
N ALA A 249 -25.99 -27.82 22.11
CA ALA A 249 -26.86 -27.27 21.07
C ALA A 249 -26.56 -25.79 20.76
N SER A 250 -26.10 -25.01 21.76
CA SER A 250 -25.71 -23.61 21.56
C SER A 250 -24.55 -23.41 20.59
N TRP A 251 -23.75 -24.45 20.31
CA TRP A 251 -22.69 -24.40 19.31
C TRP A 251 -23.20 -24.49 17.87
N ALA A 252 -24.33 -25.15 17.61
CA ALA A 252 -24.90 -25.29 16.27
C ALA A 252 -25.13 -23.95 15.55
N PRO A 253 -25.75 -22.91 16.15
CA PRO A 253 -25.90 -21.60 15.51
C PRO A 253 -24.55 -20.88 15.32
N LEU A 254 -23.59 -21.03 16.24
CA LEU A 254 -22.24 -20.46 16.08
C LEU A 254 -21.51 -21.10 14.89
N PHE A 255 -21.62 -22.42 14.73
CA PHE A 255 -21.05 -23.15 13.60
C PHE A 255 -21.77 -22.81 12.30
N ALA A 256 -23.11 -22.70 12.30
CA ALA A 256 -23.88 -22.26 11.14
C ALA A 256 -23.49 -20.85 10.66
N ILE A 257 -23.25 -19.91 11.57
CA ILE A 257 -22.72 -18.56 11.24
C ILE A 257 -21.33 -18.66 10.60
N ALA A 258 -20.44 -19.51 11.14
CA ALA A 258 -19.10 -19.72 10.58
C ALA A 258 -19.17 -20.36 9.18
N VAL A 259 -19.99 -21.41 8.99
CA VAL A 259 -20.24 -22.07 7.71
C VAL A 259 -20.82 -21.10 6.70
N ALA A 260 -21.85 -20.31 7.04
CA ALA A 260 -22.40 -19.27 6.16
C ALA A 260 -21.33 -18.24 5.76
N GLY A 261 -20.45 -17.85 6.68
CA GLY A 261 -19.30 -17.00 6.40
C GLY A 261 -18.29 -17.60 5.42
N VAL A 262 -18.07 -18.92 5.47
CA VAL A 262 -17.25 -19.67 4.51
C VAL A 262 -17.97 -19.83 3.17
N VAL A 263 -19.26 -20.20 3.16
CA VAL A 263 -20.11 -20.28 1.95
C VAL A 263 -20.03 -18.98 1.16
N VAL A 264 -20.29 -17.83 1.80
CA VAL A 264 -20.26 -16.52 1.13
C VAL A 264 -18.87 -16.17 0.59
N GLN A 265 -17.79 -16.56 1.27
CA GLN A 265 -16.42 -16.35 0.79
C GLN A 265 -16.07 -17.27 -0.38
N THR A 266 -16.45 -18.55 -0.33
CA THR A 266 -16.25 -19.53 -1.41
C THR A 266 -17.10 -19.20 -2.63
N PHE A 267 -18.35 -18.78 -2.45
CA PHE A 267 -19.23 -18.34 -3.54
C PHE A 267 -18.68 -17.08 -4.24
N ARG A 268 -18.11 -16.13 -3.47
CA ARG A 268 -17.35 -15.00 -4.03
C ARG A 268 -16.10 -15.47 -4.79
N LEU A 269 -15.38 -16.49 -4.32
CA LEU A 269 -14.27 -17.07 -5.09
C LEU A 269 -14.74 -17.67 -6.42
N VAL A 270 -15.85 -18.42 -6.43
CA VAL A 270 -16.33 -19.11 -7.63
C VAL A 270 -16.88 -18.12 -8.66
N LEU A 271 -17.73 -17.17 -8.23
CA LEU A 271 -18.41 -16.24 -9.14
C LEU A 271 -17.60 -14.98 -9.47
N ALA A 272 -16.99 -14.33 -8.48
CA ALA A 272 -16.30 -13.06 -8.67
C ALA A 272 -14.85 -13.28 -9.10
N ARG A 273 -14.66 -13.70 -10.35
CA ARG A 273 -13.34 -13.87 -10.98
C ARG A 273 -12.60 -12.52 -11.07
N PRO A 274 -11.29 -12.47 -10.79
CA PRO A 274 -10.56 -11.21 -10.82
C PRO A 274 -10.44 -10.77 -12.28
N ARG A 275 -10.52 -9.46 -12.52
CA ARG A 275 -10.49 -8.87 -13.85
C ARG A 275 -9.54 -7.68 -13.86
N MET A 276 -8.86 -7.52 -14.99
CA MET A 276 -7.99 -6.38 -15.27
C MET A 276 -8.43 -5.81 -16.61
N TRP A 277 -8.58 -4.49 -16.65
CA TRP A 277 -8.83 -3.70 -17.85
C TRP A 277 -7.73 -2.65 -17.97
N VAL A 278 -7.37 -2.36 -19.21
CA VAL A 278 -6.49 -1.26 -19.57
C VAL A 278 -7.35 -0.22 -20.28
N THR A 279 -7.38 1.00 -19.76
CA THR A 279 -7.86 2.19 -20.48
C THR A 279 -6.63 2.98 -20.94
N ASP A 280 -6.84 4.08 -21.66
CA ASP A 280 -5.75 4.84 -22.27
C ASP A 280 -4.78 5.41 -21.20
N ASP A 281 -5.34 5.87 -20.07
CA ASP A 281 -4.62 6.55 -18.97
C ASP A 281 -4.49 5.73 -17.67
N GLU A 282 -5.21 4.62 -17.48
CA GLU A 282 -5.15 3.86 -16.22
C GLU A 282 -5.31 2.34 -16.36
N LEU A 283 -4.70 1.63 -15.41
CA LEU A 283 -4.82 0.21 -15.21
C LEU A 283 -5.86 -0.07 -14.12
N VAL A 284 -6.99 -0.68 -14.51
CA VAL A 284 -8.14 -0.92 -13.64
C VAL A 284 -8.16 -2.40 -13.22
N ILE A 285 -7.91 -2.67 -11.95
CA ILE A 285 -7.88 -4.01 -11.36
C ILE A 285 -9.07 -4.19 -10.41
N TRP A 286 -9.86 -5.24 -10.65
CA TRP A 286 -10.94 -5.65 -9.76
C TRP A 286 -10.71 -7.08 -9.27
N ASP A 287 -10.54 -7.22 -7.96
CA ASP A 287 -10.64 -8.49 -7.26
C ASP A 287 -11.59 -8.34 -6.07
N ALA A 288 -12.79 -8.90 -6.19
CA ALA A 288 -13.80 -8.85 -5.13
C ALA A 288 -13.37 -9.58 -3.84
N LEU A 289 -12.35 -10.44 -3.93
CA LEU A 289 -11.81 -11.18 -2.79
C LEU A 289 -10.78 -10.30 -2.06
N LEU A 290 -9.68 -9.88 -2.69
CA LEU A 290 -8.65 -9.11 -1.98
C LEU A 290 -8.99 -7.62 -1.76
N LEU A 291 -9.74 -7.00 -2.67
CA LEU A 291 -10.00 -5.56 -2.66
C LEU A 291 -11.44 -5.24 -2.20
N TRP A 292 -11.62 -4.10 -1.54
CA TRP A 292 -12.94 -3.60 -1.11
C TRP A 292 -13.53 -2.53 -2.05
N LYS A 293 -12.67 -1.89 -2.85
CA LYS A 293 -13.00 -1.07 -4.02
C LYS A 293 -12.18 -1.56 -5.22
N VAL A 294 -12.54 -1.11 -6.41
CA VAL A 294 -11.70 -1.25 -7.61
C VAL A 294 -10.39 -0.51 -7.37
N LEU A 295 -9.27 -1.13 -7.73
CA LEU A 295 -7.95 -0.50 -7.74
C LEU A 295 -7.75 0.13 -9.12
N ARG A 296 -7.62 1.45 -9.16
CA ARG A 296 -7.22 2.20 -10.35
C ARG A 296 -5.79 2.65 -10.13
N ILE A 297 -4.89 2.33 -11.06
CA ILE A 297 -3.49 2.75 -11.03
C ILE A 297 -3.28 3.61 -12.28
N PRO A 298 -3.08 4.93 -12.15
CA PRO A 298 -2.70 5.77 -13.27
C PRO A 298 -1.47 5.21 -13.98
N ARG A 299 -1.49 5.26 -15.31
CA ARG A 299 -0.38 4.89 -16.19
C ARG A 299 0.93 5.57 -15.77
N THR A 300 0.83 6.82 -15.32
CA THR A 300 1.94 7.63 -14.80
C THR A 300 2.54 7.11 -13.50
N GLU A 301 1.82 6.32 -12.69
CA GLU A 301 2.34 5.70 -11.46
C GLU A 301 3.09 4.39 -11.73
N ILE A 302 2.99 3.82 -12.94
CA ILE A 302 3.69 2.58 -13.30
C ILE A 302 5.08 2.93 -13.82
N ALA A 303 6.09 2.26 -13.27
CA ALA A 303 7.51 2.44 -13.60
C ALA A 303 8.00 1.46 -14.66
N ALA A 304 7.67 0.18 -14.51
CA ALA A 304 8.12 -0.91 -15.37
C ALA A 304 7.26 -2.17 -15.18
N ILE A 305 7.26 -3.04 -16.19
CA ILE A 305 6.51 -4.30 -16.19
C ILE A 305 7.48 -5.43 -16.53
N HIS A 306 7.44 -6.50 -15.73
CA HIS A 306 8.33 -7.65 -15.88
C HIS A 306 7.49 -8.93 -15.99
N TYR A 307 7.94 -9.86 -16.83
CA TYR A 307 7.44 -11.23 -16.88
C TYR A 307 8.60 -12.19 -16.58
N GLY A 308 8.30 -13.30 -15.90
CA GLY A 308 9.32 -14.25 -15.43
C GLY A 308 9.30 -14.44 -13.91
N ASP A 309 10.27 -15.20 -13.40
CA ASP A 309 10.37 -15.57 -11.99
C ASP A 309 10.51 -14.38 -11.05
N GLU A 310 10.15 -14.61 -9.78
CA GLU A 310 10.05 -13.61 -8.71
C GLU A 310 11.23 -12.63 -8.66
N PRO A 311 11.01 -11.35 -8.26
CA PRO A 311 12.11 -10.44 -7.97
C PRO A 311 13.12 -11.12 -7.04
N ARG A 312 14.37 -11.25 -7.51
CA ARG A 312 15.47 -11.94 -6.81
C ARG A 312 15.40 -11.66 -5.32
N ARG A 313 15.40 -12.72 -4.48
CA ARG A 313 15.32 -12.68 -3.01
C ARG A 313 16.38 -11.77 -2.37
N GLY A 314 16.13 -10.47 -2.39
CA GLY A 314 17.09 -9.42 -2.08
C GLY A 314 16.47 -8.36 -1.19
N ARG A 315 16.50 -8.63 0.11
CA ARG A 315 16.19 -7.76 1.28
C ARG A 315 14.82 -7.06 1.38
N ASP A 316 14.22 -6.54 0.31
CA ASP A 316 13.04 -5.66 0.42
C ASP A 316 11.69 -6.39 0.27
N GLU A 317 11.45 -7.45 1.06
CA GLU A 317 10.13 -8.11 1.11
C GLU A 317 9.02 -7.20 1.68
N GLU A 318 9.37 -6.07 2.28
CA GLU A 318 8.43 -5.13 2.94
C GLU A 318 7.65 -4.23 1.95
N HIS A 319 8.00 -4.19 0.66
CA HIS A 319 7.27 -3.37 -0.33
C HIS A 319 6.63 -4.18 -1.48
N VAL A 320 6.62 -5.52 -1.36
CA VAL A 320 6.09 -6.45 -2.37
C VAL A 320 4.72 -6.98 -1.95
N THR A 321 3.69 -6.71 -2.74
CA THR A 321 2.35 -7.28 -2.52
C THR A 321 1.91 -8.16 -3.68
N ARG A 322 1.34 -9.32 -3.33
CA ARG A 322 0.85 -10.35 -4.25
C ARG A 322 -0.67 -10.24 -4.33
N LEU A 323 -1.21 -9.90 -5.50
CA LEU A 323 -2.65 -9.80 -5.75
C LEU A 323 -3.28 -11.17 -6.04
N THR A 324 -3.00 -12.13 -5.16
CA THR A 324 -3.65 -13.44 -5.07
C THR A 324 -3.53 -13.92 -3.62
N PRO A 325 -4.59 -14.48 -3.01
CA PRO A 325 -4.42 -15.13 -1.71
C PRO A 325 -3.62 -16.43 -1.88
N PHE A 326 -3.77 -17.09 -3.02
CA PHE A 326 -3.16 -18.36 -3.33
C PHE A 326 -1.71 -18.15 -3.74
N ARG A 327 -0.75 -18.76 -3.02
CA ARG A 327 0.70 -18.82 -3.33
C ARG A 327 1.00 -19.48 -4.68
N GLU A 328 0.57 -18.87 -5.76
CA GLU A 328 0.71 -19.33 -7.14
C GLU A 328 1.99 -18.74 -7.74
N GLU A 329 2.50 -19.35 -8.81
CA GLU A 329 3.57 -18.75 -9.60
C GLU A 329 3.03 -17.45 -10.23
N LEU A 330 3.58 -16.33 -9.74
CA LEU A 330 3.27 -14.99 -10.19
C LEU A 330 4.13 -14.71 -11.40
N ASN A 331 3.47 -14.48 -12.53
CA ASN A 331 4.11 -14.44 -13.84
C ASN A 331 4.10 -13.04 -14.48
N LEU A 332 3.57 -12.05 -13.76
CA LEU A 332 3.58 -10.63 -14.12
C LEU A 332 3.88 -9.79 -12.86
N VAL A 333 4.84 -8.89 -12.95
CA VAL A 333 5.22 -7.97 -11.87
C VAL A 333 5.15 -6.54 -12.37
N LEU A 334 4.28 -5.75 -11.75
CA LEU A 334 4.18 -4.31 -11.99
C LEU A 334 5.02 -3.58 -10.93
N ARG A 335 5.99 -2.79 -11.35
CA ARG A 335 6.75 -1.88 -10.48
C ARG A 335 6.10 -0.51 -10.51
N MET A 336 5.76 0.03 -9.35
CA MET A 336 5.24 1.40 -9.20
C MET A 336 6.43 2.38 -9.10
N ARG A 337 6.22 3.64 -9.50
CA ARG A 337 7.19 4.73 -9.33
C ARG A 337 7.30 5.07 -7.85
N ASP A 338 6.16 5.43 -7.29
CA ASP A 338 5.96 5.77 -5.89
C ASP A 338 5.19 4.67 -5.14
N GLU A 339 5.09 4.82 -3.82
CA GLU A 339 4.40 3.92 -2.92
C GLU A 339 2.88 4.11 -2.96
N ILE A 340 2.14 3.13 -3.52
CA ILE A 340 0.68 3.22 -3.64
C ILE A 340 -0.04 2.53 -2.47
N SER A 341 -1.14 3.12 -1.99
CA SER A 341 -1.99 2.53 -0.94
C SER A 341 -3.10 1.67 -1.56
N LEU A 342 -3.07 0.37 -1.32
CA LEU A 342 -4.06 -0.54 -1.91
C LEU A 342 -5.43 -0.45 -1.21
N PRO A 343 -6.56 -0.43 -1.96
CA PRO A 343 -7.91 -0.50 -1.42
C PRO A 343 -8.27 -1.94 -1.03
N SER A 344 -7.48 -2.52 -0.12
CA SER A 344 -7.56 -3.92 0.31
C SER A 344 -8.50 -4.15 1.50
N ARG A 345 -9.09 -5.34 1.57
CA ARG A 345 -10.05 -5.69 2.64
C ARG A 345 -9.35 -5.84 3.99
N ARG A 346 -10.06 -5.49 5.06
CA ARG A 346 -9.62 -5.83 6.42
C ARG A 346 -9.70 -7.36 6.58
N LEU A 347 -8.54 -8.01 6.72
CA LEU A 347 -8.38 -9.46 6.88
C LEU A 347 -9.41 -10.08 7.85
N ARG A 348 -9.61 -9.43 9.02
CA ARG A 348 -10.51 -9.86 10.10
C ARG A 348 -11.98 -10.14 9.75
N TRP A 349 -12.57 -9.48 8.74
CA TRP A 349 -14.04 -9.50 8.52
C TRP A 349 -14.46 -9.93 7.10
N GLY A 350 -13.52 -10.33 6.24
CA GLY A 350 -13.85 -10.64 4.84
C GLY A 350 -13.04 -11.74 4.17
N ASN A 351 -11.80 -12.00 4.63
CA ASN A 351 -10.86 -12.92 3.98
C ASN A 351 -10.20 -13.92 4.94
N TRP A 352 -10.67 -14.02 6.19
CA TRP A 352 -10.02 -14.83 7.23
C TRP A 352 -9.85 -16.30 6.79
N PHE A 353 -10.82 -16.86 6.07
CA PHE A 353 -10.77 -18.23 5.54
C PHE A 353 -9.61 -18.44 4.56
N TRP A 354 -9.34 -17.44 3.72
CA TRP A 354 -8.20 -17.48 2.79
C TRP A 354 -6.86 -17.33 3.49
N VAL A 355 -6.81 -16.62 4.64
CA VAL A 355 -5.64 -16.60 5.52
C VAL A 355 -5.41 -17.99 6.12
N MET A 356 -6.46 -18.67 6.63
CA MET A 356 -6.35 -20.04 7.15
C MET A 356 -5.80 -21.02 6.12
N LEU A 357 -6.33 -20.99 4.88
CA LEU A 357 -5.90 -21.87 3.79
C LEU A 357 -4.46 -21.63 3.32
N THR A 358 -3.87 -20.49 3.63
CA THR A 358 -2.55 -20.07 3.13
C THR A 358 -1.47 -20.08 4.21
N MET A 359 -1.86 -20.13 5.49
CA MET A 359 -0.98 -20.40 6.63
C MET A 359 -0.49 -21.87 6.64
N ARG A 360 0.59 -22.15 5.91
CA ARG A 360 1.32 -23.43 5.97
C ARG A 360 2.26 -23.55 7.19
N ASN A 361 2.75 -22.43 7.72
CA ASN A 361 3.80 -22.38 8.76
C ASN A 361 3.51 -21.36 9.90
N MET A 362 2.25 -20.92 10.09
CA MET A 362 1.85 -19.85 11.03
C MET A 362 2.58 -18.48 10.91
N ASN A 363 3.50 -18.31 9.95
CA ASN A 363 4.07 -17.01 9.60
C ASN A 363 3.22 -16.36 8.48
N PRO A 364 2.39 -15.34 8.78
CA PRO A 364 1.59 -14.65 7.78
C PRO A 364 2.48 -13.76 6.94
N GLN A 365 2.73 -14.15 5.69
CA GLN A 365 3.62 -13.40 4.80
C GLN A 365 3.14 -11.95 4.65
N THR A 366 4.10 -11.02 4.79
CA THR A 366 3.98 -9.57 4.52
C THR A 366 3.33 -9.25 3.17
N SER A 367 3.41 -10.20 2.23
CA SER A 367 2.98 -10.06 0.85
C SER A 367 1.48 -10.09 0.57
N MET A 368 0.59 -10.33 1.55
CA MET A 368 -0.86 -10.20 1.33
C MET A 368 -1.28 -8.72 1.41
N PRO A 369 -2.14 -8.23 0.50
CA PRO A 369 -2.55 -6.82 0.49
C PRO A 369 -3.28 -6.43 1.78
N GLN A 370 -2.65 -5.56 2.59
CA GLN A 370 -3.23 -5.02 3.82
C GLN A 370 -3.62 -3.55 3.65
N ARG A 371 -4.65 -3.10 4.38
CA ARG A 371 -5.21 -1.76 4.20
C ARG A 371 -4.33 -0.70 4.87
N GLY A 372 -3.92 0.30 4.09
CA GLY A 372 -2.96 1.33 4.55
C GLY A 372 -1.51 0.82 4.56
N TYR A 373 -1.24 -0.28 3.85
CA TYR A 373 0.10 -0.72 3.51
C TYR A 373 0.48 -0.12 2.15
N LEU A 374 1.70 0.39 2.07
CA LEU A 374 2.22 1.05 0.87
C LEU A 374 3.02 0.04 0.05
N VAL A 375 2.78 0.04 -1.26
CA VAL A 375 3.23 -1.01 -2.17
C VAL A 375 4.00 -0.40 -3.32
N ARG A 376 5.20 -0.94 -3.56
CA ARG A 376 6.05 -0.56 -4.69
C ARG A 376 6.09 -1.63 -5.79
N TRP A 377 5.83 -2.88 -5.43
CA TRP A 377 5.80 -4.01 -6.36
C TRP A 377 4.48 -4.77 -6.24
N LEU A 378 3.74 -4.86 -7.35
CA LEU A 378 2.44 -5.49 -7.42
C LEU A 378 2.52 -6.72 -8.32
N CYS A 379 2.58 -7.90 -7.69
CA CYS A 379 2.77 -9.18 -8.37
C CYS A 379 1.41 -9.85 -8.65
N LEU A 380 1.22 -10.30 -9.88
CA LEU A 380 -0.05 -10.77 -10.45
C LEU A 380 0.12 -12.12 -11.17
N ARG A 381 -1.01 -12.84 -11.35
CA ARG A 381 -1.06 -14.01 -12.24
C ARG A 381 -2.02 -13.78 -13.40
N VAL A 382 -1.51 -13.80 -14.61
CA VAL A 382 -2.29 -13.64 -15.85
C VAL A 382 -2.20 -14.91 -16.70
N LYS A 383 -3.23 -15.17 -17.54
CA LYS A 383 -3.28 -16.42 -18.33
C LYS A 383 -2.17 -16.52 -19.38
N ASP A 384 -1.76 -15.38 -19.95
CA ASP A 384 -0.73 -15.28 -20.98
C ASP A 384 0.25 -14.15 -20.60
N PRO A 385 1.28 -14.44 -19.78
CA PRO A 385 2.14 -13.41 -19.19
C PRO A 385 3.04 -12.71 -20.22
N ARG A 386 3.51 -13.42 -21.25
CA ARG A 386 4.38 -12.83 -22.27
C ARG A 386 3.59 -11.83 -23.12
N ARG A 387 2.41 -12.23 -23.61
CA ARG A 387 1.54 -11.33 -24.36
C ARG A 387 1.07 -10.17 -23.52
N VAL A 388 0.57 -10.42 -22.30
CA VAL A 388 0.10 -9.35 -21.41
C VAL A 388 1.22 -8.38 -21.04
N ALA A 389 2.44 -8.86 -20.75
CA ALA A 389 3.56 -7.95 -20.47
C ALA A 389 3.93 -7.14 -21.72
N ALA A 390 4.05 -7.76 -22.89
CA ALA A 390 4.35 -7.05 -24.13
C ALA A 390 3.26 -6.03 -24.53
N ASP A 391 1.99 -6.38 -24.33
CA ASP A 391 0.86 -5.50 -24.63
C ASP A 391 0.74 -4.35 -23.61
N LEU A 392 1.04 -4.59 -22.32
CA LEU A 392 1.12 -3.52 -21.31
C LEU A 392 2.37 -2.64 -21.47
N ASP A 393 3.49 -3.20 -21.90
CA ASP A 393 4.73 -2.45 -22.15
C ASP A 393 4.61 -1.61 -23.42
N ARG A 394 3.99 -2.15 -24.48
CA ARG A 394 3.56 -1.36 -25.64
C ARG A 394 2.59 -0.27 -25.23
N TRP A 395 1.56 -0.58 -24.45
CA TRP A 395 0.66 0.45 -23.90
C TRP A 395 1.45 1.52 -23.16
N LEU A 396 2.38 1.18 -22.25
CA LEU A 396 3.26 2.12 -21.53
C LEU A 396 4.20 2.92 -22.44
N ALA A 397 4.54 2.42 -23.63
CA ALA A 397 5.34 3.11 -24.64
C ALA A 397 4.49 4.00 -25.58
N GLU A 398 3.22 3.65 -25.85
CA GLU A 398 2.36 4.38 -26.81
C GLU A 398 2.10 5.83 -26.37
N GLY A 399 1.79 6.09 -25.11
CA GLY A 399 1.80 7.44 -24.50
C GLY A 399 3.20 7.98 -24.16
N ARG A 400 4.27 7.45 -24.75
CA ARG A 400 5.56 8.16 -24.94
C ARG A 400 5.77 8.59 -26.41
N THR A 401 4.98 8.06 -27.35
CA THR A 401 5.09 8.33 -28.80
C THR A 401 3.87 9.05 -29.36
N ALA A 402 2.71 8.94 -28.73
CA ALA A 402 1.68 9.97 -28.81
C ALA A 402 2.33 11.26 -28.31
N GLN A 403 2.36 12.28 -29.18
CA GLN A 403 2.55 13.65 -28.73
C GLN A 403 1.62 13.88 -27.52
N PRO A 404 2.06 14.60 -26.46
CA PRO A 404 1.09 15.11 -25.50
C PRO A 404 0.01 15.81 -26.32
N PRO A 405 -1.28 15.49 -26.12
CA PRO A 405 -2.34 15.96 -27.01
C PRO A 405 -2.16 17.46 -27.16
N GLU A 406 -1.98 17.91 -28.41
CA GLU A 406 -1.72 19.30 -28.77
C GLU A 406 -2.57 20.16 -27.86
N ALA A 407 -1.94 20.94 -26.97
CA ALA A 407 -2.53 21.33 -25.69
C ALA A 407 -3.76 22.21 -25.93
N ALA A 408 -4.90 21.55 -26.14
CA ALA A 408 -6.12 22.14 -26.66
C ALA A 408 -6.47 23.29 -25.73
N PRO A 409 -6.39 24.55 -26.22
CA PRO A 409 -6.02 25.72 -25.42
C PRO A 409 -6.81 25.72 -24.13
N ILE A 410 -6.17 25.27 -23.04
CA ILE A 410 -6.94 24.77 -21.90
C ILE A 410 -7.65 25.96 -21.31
N GLY A 411 -8.98 25.93 -21.40
CA GLY A 411 -9.82 26.99 -20.91
C GLY A 411 -9.62 27.20 -19.42
N HIS A 412 -8.72 28.12 -19.06
CA HIS A 412 -8.60 28.69 -17.72
C HIS A 412 -9.91 29.40 -17.29
N ALA A 413 -10.89 29.49 -18.19
CA ALA A 413 -12.28 29.93 -18.02
C ALA A 413 -13.05 29.33 -16.82
N HIS A 414 -12.59 28.28 -16.15
CA HIS A 414 -13.18 27.85 -14.86
C HIS A 414 -12.65 28.58 -13.61
N ASP A 415 -11.59 29.41 -13.73
CA ASP A 415 -11.17 30.38 -12.70
C ASP A 415 -10.82 31.77 -13.29
N GLY A 416 -11.03 31.98 -14.61
CA GLY A 416 -10.53 33.08 -15.46
C GLY A 416 -11.06 34.49 -15.20
N THR A 417 -11.17 34.91 -13.95
CA THR A 417 -11.21 36.33 -13.58
C THR A 417 -9.80 36.78 -13.20
N VAL A 418 -9.17 37.59 -14.04
CA VAL A 418 -7.97 38.35 -13.67
C VAL A 418 -8.35 39.23 -12.47
N ARG A 419 -7.67 39.04 -11.33
CA ARG A 419 -7.98 39.77 -10.09
C ARG A 419 -6.87 40.71 -9.73
N THR A 420 -7.07 41.99 -10.02
CA THR A 420 -6.20 43.07 -9.57
C THR A 420 -6.66 43.58 -8.20
N HIS A 421 -5.81 43.41 -7.21
CA HIS A 421 -5.89 44.02 -5.90
C HIS A 421 -5.07 45.32 -5.90
N ARG A 422 -5.52 46.35 -5.19
CA ARG A 422 -4.81 47.62 -5.02
C ARG A 422 -4.79 47.99 -3.55
N GLY A 423 -3.76 48.70 -3.10
CA GLY A 423 -3.72 49.23 -1.73
C GLY A 423 -2.52 50.16 -1.48
N VAL A 424 -2.38 50.54 -0.22
CA VAL A 424 -1.28 51.37 0.32
C VAL A 424 -0.87 50.73 1.64
N GLY A 425 0.42 50.70 1.97
CA GLY A 425 0.89 50.10 3.21
C GLY A 425 0.77 48.57 3.23
N GLY A 426 0.89 48.00 4.43
CA GLY A 426 0.74 46.56 4.67
C GLY A 426 -0.70 46.05 4.52
N ALA A 427 -0.92 45.04 3.68
CA ALA A 427 -2.23 44.43 3.44
C ALA A 427 -2.19 42.90 3.35
N ARG A 428 -3.36 42.27 3.46
CA ARG A 428 -3.51 40.80 3.40
C ARG A 428 -4.54 40.43 2.35
N ILE A 429 -4.09 39.86 1.24
CA ILE A 429 -4.93 39.39 0.14
C ILE A 429 -5.29 37.92 0.40
N LYS A 430 -6.57 37.65 0.59
CA LYS A 430 -7.09 36.30 0.84
C LYS A 430 -7.45 35.61 -0.47
N ILE A 431 -6.58 34.72 -0.93
CA ILE A 431 -6.81 33.93 -2.14
C ILE A 431 -7.67 32.72 -1.73
N LYS A 432 -8.96 32.78 -2.06
CA LYS A 432 -9.94 31.71 -1.81
C LYS A 432 -10.07 30.84 -3.05
N GLY A 433 -10.01 29.53 -2.86
CA GLY A 433 -10.19 28.53 -3.92
C GLY A 433 -9.30 27.32 -3.67
N ARG A 434 -9.64 26.16 -4.23
CA ARG A 434 -8.62 25.16 -4.52
C ARG A 434 -7.94 25.64 -5.79
N LEU A 435 -6.64 25.90 -5.74
CA LEU A 435 -5.87 25.99 -6.97
C LEU A 435 -5.35 24.58 -7.29
N PRO A 436 -5.92 23.87 -8.29
CA PRO A 436 -5.35 22.60 -8.74
C PRO A 436 -3.99 22.80 -9.46
N ARG A 437 -3.69 24.04 -9.88
CA ARG A 437 -2.51 24.46 -10.65
C ARG A 437 -1.96 25.79 -10.10
N PRO A 438 -0.64 26.06 -10.18
CA PRO A 438 -0.08 27.35 -9.75
C PRO A 438 -0.65 28.53 -10.58
N VAL A 439 -0.50 29.75 -10.08
CA VAL A 439 -0.96 30.99 -10.76
C VAL A 439 0.14 32.01 -10.85
N LEU A 440 0.06 32.87 -11.86
CA LEU A 440 0.95 34.01 -12.06
C LEU A 440 0.46 35.17 -11.18
N ALA A 441 1.39 35.87 -10.56
CA ALA A 441 1.14 37.10 -9.82
C ALA A 441 2.09 38.21 -10.28
N GLU A 442 1.52 39.32 -10.72
CA GLU A 442 2.21 40.53 -11.15
C GLU A 442 2.12 41.56 -10.03
N PHE A 443 3.26 42.14 -9.64
CA PHE A 443 3.38 43.10 -8.55
C PHE A 443 3.85 44.44 -9.11
N GLY A 444 2.94 45.42 -9.17
CA GLY A 444 3.25 46.81 -9.46
C GLY A 444 3.50 47.57 -8.16
N ASN A 445 4.59 48.34 -8.11
CA ASN A 445 4.89 49.26 -7.03
C ASN A 445 4.89 50.70 -7.60
N GLU A 446 3.88 51.47 -7.24
CA GLU A 446 3.69 52.87 -7.65
C GLU A 446 4.26 53.85 -6.60
N GLY A 447 4.85 53.34 -5.50
CA GLY A 447 5.44 54.10 -4.41
C GLY A 447 6.96 54.24 -4.50
N SER A 448 7.51 55.15 -3.69
CA SER A 448 8.95 55.43 -3.59
C SER A 448 9.75 54.43 -2.73
N GLY A 449 9.09 53.46 -2.08
CA GLY A 449 9.70 52.49 -1.19
C GLY A 449 9.76 51.07 -1.76
N THR A 450 10.22 50.11 -0.95
CA THR A 450 10.31 48.70 -1.37
C THR A 450 9.02 47.94 -1.07
N LEU A 451 8.48 47.25 -2.08
CA LEU A 451 7.40 46.28 -1.95
C LEU A 451 7.98 44.90 -1.62
N ARG A 452 7.49 44.27 -0.55
CA ARG A 452 7.77 42.88 -0.18
C ARG A 452 6.46 42.09 -0.14
N ALA A 453 6.49 40.84 -0.59
CA ALA A 453 5.35 39.95 -0.39
C ALA A 453 5.73 38.54 0.06
N TRP A 454 4.87 37.96 0.91
CA TRP A 454 5.03 36.62 1.47
C TRP A 454 3.76 35.79 1.29
N LEU A 455 3.93 34.55 0.85
CA LEU A 455 2.87 33.56 0.77
C LEU A 455 2.76 32.80 2.11
N ARG A 456 1.57 32.80 2.70
CA ARG A 456 1.29 32.24 4.04
C ARG A 456 0.17 31.20 3.99
N ARG A 457 0.35 30.10 4.73
CA ARG A 457 -0.63 29.02 4.89
C ARG A 457 -1.79 29.42 5.81
N THR A 458 -1.51 30.22 6.83
CA THR A 458 -2.49 30.77 7.77
C THR A 458 -2.35 32.28 7.82
N GLU A 459 -3.40 32.96 8.28
CA GLU A 459 -3.49 34.43 8.30
C GLU A 459 -2.34 35.10 9.10
N PHE A 460 -1.87 34.42 10.15
CA PHE A 460 -0.84 34.90 11.08
C PHE A 460 0.46 34.06 11.06
N GLY A 461 0.59 33.11 10.13
CA GLY A 461 1.77 32.23 10.06
C GLY A 461 3.00 32.90 9.45
N ARG A 462 4.19 32.34 9.75
CA ARG A 462 5.43 32.66 9.01
C ARG A 462 5.22 32.34 7.52
N GLY A 463 5.60 33.26 6.64
CA GLY A 463 5.40 33.15 5.20
C GLY A 463 6.69 32.95 4.44
N THR A 464 6.59 32.29 3.28
CA THR A 464 7.69 32.16 2.32
C THR A 464 7.73 33.44 1.48
N PRO A 465 8.88 34.16 1.37
CA PRO A 465 8.98 35.32 0.50
C PRO A 465 8.76 34.91 -0.96
N VAL A 466 8.01 35.72 -1.71
CA VAL A 466 7.71 35.45 -3.13
C VAL A 466 8.16 36.55 -4.09
N VAL A 467 8.30 37.80 -3.59
CA VAL A 467 8.83 38.93 -4.35
C VAL A 467 9.37 40.00 -3.39
N GLU A 468 10.38 40.74 -3.85
CA GLU A 468 10.85 42.01 -3.28
C GLU A 468 11.22 42.94 -4.44
N CYS A 469 10.61 44.12 -4.55
CA CYS A 469 10.81 45.04 -5.67
C CYS A 469 10.63 46.53 -5.29
N GLY A 470 11.52 47.39 -5.76
CA GLY A 470 11.49 48.84 -5.53
C GLY A 470 12.88 49.46 -5.57
N PRO A 471 12.99 50.81 -5.51
CA PRO A 471 14.27 51.53 -5.64
C PRO A 471 15.21 51.33 -4.43
N GLY A 472 14.73 50.75 -3.32
CA GLY A 472 15.56 50.37 -2.17
C GLY A 472 15.98 48.90 -2.15
N ALA A 473 15.68 48.12 -3.20
CA ALA A 473 16.20 46.76 -3.32
C ALA A 473 17.73 46.81 -3.55
N PRO A 474 18.51 45.87 -2.95
CA PRO A 474 19.96 45.91 -3.06
C PRO A 474 20.38 45.85 -4.54
N SER A 475 21.17 46.87 -4.94
CA SER A 475 21.74 47.17 -6.28
C SER A 475 21.16 48.37 -7.04
N ALA A 476 20.08 49.03 -6.59
CA ALA A 476 19.57 50.24 -7.25
C ALA A 476 20.36 51.52 -6.89
N THR A 477 21.70 51.49 -7.01
CA THR A 477 22.54 52.69 -6.94
C THR A 477 22.91 53.07 -8.38
N THR A 478 22.63 54.32 -8.79
CA THR A 478 22.96 54.91 -10.11
C THR A 478 21.95 54.67 -11.27
N ALA A 479 20.65 54.85 -11.04
CA ALA A 479 19.64 55.01 -12.11
C ALA A 479 18.88 56.35 -11.99
N PRO A 480 18.61 57.08 -13.09
CA PRO A 480 17.96 58.40 -13.04
C PRO A 480 16.44 58.32 -12.73
N PRO A 481 15.87 59.32 -12.03
CA PRO A 481 14.53 59.24 -11.44
C PRO A 481 13.42 59.64 -12.43
N ALA A 482 13.17 58.83 -13.46
CA ALA A 482 12.03 59.02 -14.37
C ALA A 482 11.49 57.74 -15.05
N MET A 483 12.05 56.57 -14.76
CA MET A 483 11.75 55.34 -15.50
C MET A 483 10.76 54.45 -14.73
N THR A 484 9.62 54.13 -15.36
CA THR A 484 8.59 53.24 -14.80
C THR A 484 9.20 51.86 -14.53
N VAL A 485 9.34 51.48 -13.25
CA VAL A 485 9.87 50.17 -12.87
C VAL A 485 8.92 49.09 -13.39
N PRO A 486 9.40 48.10 -14.18
CA PRO A 486 8.53 47.05 -14.71
C PRO A 486 7.92 46.22 -13.56
N PRO A 487 6.66 45.76 -13.69
CA PRO A 487 6.02 44.99 -12.64
C PRO A 487 6.72 43.65 -12.46
N ALA A 488 7.13 43.34 -11.23
CA ALA A 488 7.78 42.09 -10.89
C ALA A 488 6.78 40.93 -11.03
N THR A 489 7.11 39.87 -11.77
CA THR A 489 6.19 38.75 -11.99
C THR A 489 6.75 37.44 -11.41
N THR A 490 5.89 36.66 -10.77
CA THR A 490 6.31 35.42 -10.08
C THR A 490 5.16 34.41 -10.01
N VAL A 491 5.48 33.13 -9.86
CA VAL A 491 4.48 32.04 -9.77
C VAL A 491 4.19 31.70 -8.31
N LEU A 492 2.91 31.79 -7.91
CA LEU A 492 2.41 31.41 -6.59
C LEU A 492 1.97 29.94 -6.56
N ASP A 493 2.87 29.09 -6.08
CA ASP A 493 2.70 27.65 -5.92
C ASP A 493 2.48 27.28 -4.43
N ASP A 494 1.52 26.41 -4.14
CA ASP A 494 1.27 25.94 -2.77
C ASP A 494 2.47 25.16 -2.20
N ARG A 495 3.25 24.49 -3.07
CA ARG A 495 4.46 23.72 -2.68
C ARG A 495 5.49 24.57 -1.94
N LEU A 496 5.52 25.88 -2.19
CA LEU A 496 6.41 26.85 -1.52
C LEU A 496 6.09 27.03 -0.02
N VAL A 497 4.91 26.60 0.45
CA VAL A 497 4.45 26.78 1.84
C VAL A 497 3.91 25.47 2.46
N SER A 498 3.57 24.49 1.63
CA SER A 498 3.00 23.21 2.01
C SER A 498 3.18 22.19 0.89
N GLY A 499 3.77 21.02 1.17
CA GLY A 499 3.82 19.89 0.23
C GLY A 499 2.45 19.24 -0.08
N LYS A 500 1.36 19.97 0.11
CA LYS A 500 -0.04 19.60 -0.15
C LYS A 500 -0.81 20.84 -0.61
N ALA A 501 -1.67 20.67 -1.61
CA ALA A 501 -2.58 21.71 -2.08
C ALA A 501 -3.44 22.28 -0.94
N LEU A 502 -3.59 23.60 -0.91
CA LEU A 502 -4.28 24.37 0.12
C LEU A 502 -5.63 24.86 -0.40
N THR A 503 -6.64 24.88 0.48
CA THR A 503 -7.99 25.41 0.17
C THR A 503 -8.13 26.91 0.48
N LYS A 504 -7.15 27.46 1.19
CA LYS A 504 -7.03 28.87 1.58
C LYS A 504 -5.54 29.20 1.67
N ARG A 505 -5.10 30.29 1.02
CA ARG A 505 -3.78 30.88 1.24
C ARG A 505 -3.90 32.40 1.40
N PHE A 506 -2.94 33.01 2.05
CA PHE A 506 -2.89 34.45 2.28
C PHE A 506 -1.60 35.00 1.65
N LEU A 507 -1.74 35.97 0.75
CA LEU A 507 -0.62 36.76 0.26
C LEU A 507 -0.56 38.02 1.11
N HIS A 508 0.50 38.16 1.92
CA HIS A 508 0.77 39.39 2.65
C HIS A 508 1.65 40.28 1.78
N VAL A 509 1.23 41.52 1.54
CA VAL A 509 1.98 42.53 0.80
C VAL A 509 2.31 43.66 1.77
N GLU A 510 3.51 44.17 1.72
CA GLU A 510 4.00 45.32 2.50
C GLU A 510 4.74 46.25 1.53
N SER A 511 4.37 47.52 1.49
CA SER A 511 5.04 48.57 0.71
C SER A 511 4.80 49.90 1.41
N GLU A 512 5.77 50.80 1.33
CA GLU A 512 5.69 52.16 1.88
C GLU A 512 4.77 53.08 1.06
N GLY A 513 4.34 52.64 -0.13
CA GLY A 513 3.46 53.42 -1.02
C GLY A 513 2.33 52.61 -1.65
N ARG A 514 1.83 53.11 -2.79
CA ARG A 514 0.78 52.46 -3.57
C ARG A 514 1.30 51.20 -4.26
N TRP A 515 0.52 50.14 -4.22
CA TRP A 515 0.85 48.88 -4.85
C TRP A 515 -0.36 48.27 -5.55
N THR A 516 -0.08 47.46 -6.57
CA THR A 516 -1.05 46.64 -7.29
C THR A 516 -0.57 45.19 -7.35
N VAL A 517 -1.48 44.23 -7.17
CA VAL A 517 -1.20 42.81 -7.36
C VAL A 517 -2.25 42.21 -8.27
N THR A 518 -1.86 41.76 -9.45
CA THR A 518 -2.73 41.09 -10.42
C THR A 518 -2.48 39.59 -10.39
N ILE A 519 -3.50 38.80 -10.06
CA ILE A 519 -3.46 37.34 -10.08
C ILE A 519 -4.13 36.83 -11.36
N SER A 520 -3.44 35.97 -12.11
CA SER A 520 -3.78 35.54 -13.47
C SER A 520 -3.24 34.14 -13.81
N GLY A 521 -3.53 33.65 -15.02
CA GLY A 521 -2.99 32.41 -15.56
C GLY A 521 -1.69 32.59 -16.37
N PRO A 522 -1.18 31.51 -16.96
CA PRO A 522 0.04 31.51 -17.77
C PRO A 522 -0.02 32.41 -19.01
N GLU A 523 -1.22 32.73 -19.50
CA GLU A 523 -1.45 33.56 -20.70
C GLU A 523 -0.91 34.99 -20.60
N ARG A 524 -0.57 35.47 -19.39
CA ARG A 524 0.05 36.79 -19.16
C ARG A 524 1.57 36.76 -18.99
N ALA A 525 2.21 35.59 -19.01
CA ALA A 525 3.67 35.49 -19.02
C ALA A 525 4.25 36.06 -20.33
N ARG A 526 5.38 36.78 -20.25
CA ARG A 526 5.94 37.49 -21.41
C ARG A 526 6.46 36.50 -22.46
N GLY A 527 5.90 36.52 -23.66
CA GLY A 527 6.30 35.65 -24.77
C GLY A 527 7.68 35.97 -25.32
N PHE A 528 8.49 34.94 -25.62
CA PHE A 528 9.72 35.07 -26.42
C PHE A 528 10.05 33.78 -27.19
N THR A 529 10.81 33.88 -28.29
CA THR A 529 11.05 32.75 -29.21
C THR A 529 12.52 32.35 -29.35
N ARG A 530 13.47 33.29 -29.20
CA ARG A 530 14.91 33.03 -29.42
C ARG A 530 15.83 33.75 -28.43
N SER A 531 15.63 35.05 -28.21
CA SER A 531 16.42 35.83 -27.26
C SER A 531 15.52 36.78 -26.49
N THR A 532 15.85 37.06 -25.24
CA THR A 532 15.15 38.03 -24.41
C THR A 532 16.05 38.54 -23.28
N THR A 533 15.91 39.81 -22.93
CA THR A 533 16.56 40.45 -21.78
C THR A 533 15.50 40.89 -20.77
N GLY A 534 15.89 41.04 -19.51
CA GLY A 534 15.01 41.59 -18.48
C GLY A 534 15.79 42.00 -17.24
N SER A 535 15.08 42.60 -16.30
CA SER A 535 15.63 43.02 -15.01
C SER A 535 14.69 42.59 -13.89
N GLY A 536 15.26 42.07 -12.81
CA GLY A 536 14.47 41.57 -11.69
C GLY A 536 13.77 40.21 -11.95
N PRO A 537 12.87 39.79 -11.04
CA PRO A 537 12.14 38.53 -11.16
C PRO A 537 11.00 38.62 -12.19
N GLU A 538 10.97 37.67 -13.13
CA GLU A 538 10.02 37.65 -14.24
C GLU A 538 9.57 36.22 -14.63
N VAL A 539 8.36 36.10 -15.18
CA VAL A 539 7.81 34.85 -15.75
C VAL A 539 7.65 35.00 -17.26
N LEU A 540 8.36 34.15 -17.99
CA LEU A 540 8.45 34.15 -19.45
C LEU A 540 7.76 32.91 -20.04
N ASN A 541 7.06 33.09 -21.16
CA ASN A 541 6.50 32.00 -21.95
C ASN A 541 7.37 31.75 -23.18
N TYR A 542 8.03 30.58 -23.25
CA TYR A 542 8.89 30.24 -24.38
C TYR A 542 8.08 29.63 -25.52
N GLN A 543 8.04 30.35 -26.65
CA GLN A 543 7.22 30.03 -27.82
C GLN A 543 8.02 29.38 -28.98
N GLY A 544 9.31 29.10 -28.76
CA GLY A 544 10.17 28.45 -29.76
C GLY A 544 10.15 26.91 -29.69
N PRO A 545 10.86 26.23 -30.62
CA PRO A 545 11.07 24.79 -30.58
C PRO A 545 12.02 24.39 -29.44
N ALA A 546 12.04 23.12 -29.04
CA ALA A 546 12.92 22.65 -27.98
C ALA A 546 14.41 23.03 -28.26
N GLY A 547 15.05 23.68 -27.29
CA GLY A 547 16.40 24.22 -27.46
C GLY A 547 17.22 24.31 -26.18
N ILE A 548 18.50 24.63 -26.36
CA ILE A 548 19.47 24.88 -25.30
C ILE A 548 19.48 26.38 -25.02
N ALA A 549 19.07 26.75 -23.81
CA ALA A 549 19.13 28.11 -23.30
C ALA A 549 20.48 28.38 -22.63
N VAL A 550 21.02 29.56 -22.92
CA VAL A 550 22.14 30.19 -22.25
C VAL A 550 21.55 31.36 -21.45
N VAL A 551 21.62 31.32 -20.12
CA VAL A 551 21.39 32.50 -19.28
C VAL A 551 22.71 33.18 -18.99
N THR A 552 22.74 34.49 -19.11
CA THR A 552 23.88 35.36 -18.81
C THR A 552 23.42 36.50 -17.90
N CYS A 553 24.06 36.70 -16.75
CA CYS A 553 23.90 37.88 -15.91
C CYS A 553 25.19 38.72 -15.98
N PRO A 554 25.17 39.93 -16.59
CA PRO A 554 26.36 40.76 -16.76
C PRO A 554 27.03 41.11 -15.42
N ASP A 555 26.22 41.48 -14.42
CA ASP A 555 26.69 41.95 -13.12
C ASP A 555 27.16 40.84 -12.16
N GLY A 556 27.25 39.58 -12.63
CA GLY A 556 27.67 38.43 -11.83
C GLY A 556 26.74 38.06 -10.67
N GLN A 557 25.51 38.59 -10.63
CA GLN A 557 24.58 38.40 -9.51
C GLN A 557 23.94 37.02 -9.47
N ALA A 558 23.34 36.71 -8.31
CA ALA A 558 22.59 35.48 -8.07
C ALA A 558 21.28 35.48 -8.89
N ILE A 559 21.19 34.57 -9.85
CA ILE A 559 20.02 34.28 -10.68
C ILE A 559 19.59 32.83 -10.48
N GLN A 560 18.28 32.63 -10.31
CA GLN A 560 17.64 31.32 -10.24
C GLN A 560 16.63 31.18 -11.36
N VAL A 561 16.75 30.14 -12.18
CA VAL A 561 15.80 29.85 -13.27
C VAL A 561 15.06 28.55 -12.97
N TYR A 562 13.74 28.63 -12.82
CA TYR A 562 12.86 27.47 -12.64
C TYR A 562 12.10 27.20 -13.94
N LEU A 563 12.04 25.93 -14.33
CA LEU A 563 11.35 25.50 -15.54
C LEU A 563 9.99 24.87 -15.19
N ARG A 564 8.93 25.41 -15.78
CA ARG A 564 7.53 25.04 -15.55
C ARG A 564 6.86 24.63 -16.85
N GLY A 565 5.82 23.82 -16.75
CA GLY A 565 4.95 23.46 -17.87
C GLY A 565 4.02 24.61 -18.26
N PRO A 566 3.27 24.47 -19.35
CA PRO A 566 2.29 25.47 -19.79
C PRO A 566 1.18 25.72 -18.77
N ASP A 567 0.97 24.82 -17.82
CA ASP A 567 0.00 24.96 -16.71
C ASP A 567 0.61 25.52 -15.41
N LEU A 568 1.82 26.10 -15.50
CA LEU A 568 2.66 26.59 -14.40
C LEU A 568 3.14 25.54 -13.39
N ALA A 569 2.81 24.25 -13.57
CA ALA A 569 3.36 23.18 -12.72
C ALA A 569 4.87 23.02 -12.93
N VAL A 570 5.62 22.69 -11.87
CA VAL A 570 7.07 22.46 -11.98
C VAL A 570 7.34 21.17 -12.76
N LEU A 571 8.19 21.24 -13.80
CA LEU A 571 8.51 20.08 -14.64
C LEU A 571 9.44 19.06 -13.98
N HIS A 572 10.21 19.47 -12.96
CA HIS A 572 11.08 18.59 -12.17
C HIS A 572 11.33 19.18 -10.78
N GLY A 573 11.28 18.34 -9.74
CA GLY A 573 11.65 18.73 -8.36
C GLY A 573 10.91 19.95 -7.81
N CYS A 574 11.58 20.63 -6.87
CA CYS A 574 11.27 22.00 -6.44
C CYS A 574 12.49 22.95 -6.63
N ASP A 575 13.60 22.42 -7.13
CA ASP A 575 14.89 23.09 -7.24
C ASP A 575 15.00 23.83 -8.58
N PRO A 576 15.79 24.90 -8.66
CA PRO A 576 16.00 25.61 -9.92
C PRO A 576 16.92 24.79 -10.87
N VAL A 577 16.71 24.96 -12.18
CA VAL A 577 17.60 24.36 -13.20
C VAL A 577 18.96 25.02 -13.15
N VAL A 578 18.95 26.35 -12.99
CA VAL A 578 20.14 27.18 -12.81
C VAL A 578 20.02 27.91 -11.48
N SER A 579 21.04 27.81 -10.63
CA SER A 579 21.24 28.71 -9.50
C SER A 579 22.68 29.25 -9.56
N THR A 580 22.86 30.54 -9.78
CA THR A 580 24.15 31.21 -9.56
C THR A 580 24.18 31.82 -8.15
N ALA A 581 25.38 31.95 -7.58
CA ALA A 581 25.60 32.67 -6.33
C ALA A 581 26.07 34.08 -6.68
N ALA A 582 25.87 35.01 -5.76
CA ALA A 582 26.68 36.20 -5.77
C ALA A 582 28.14 35.75 -5.58
N MET A 583 28.98 36.00 -6.59
CA MET A 583 30.42 36.00 -6.39
C MET A 583 30.75 37.02 -5.29
N PRO A 584 31.80 36.81 -4.47
CA PRO A 584 32.30 37.86 -3.60
C PRO A 584 32.53 39.11 -4.45
N SER A 585 32.09 40.28 -3.99
CA SER A 585 32.23 41.52 -4.75
C SER A 585 33.67 41.67 -5.24
N PRO A 586 33.91 41.94 -6.54
CA PRO A 586 35.26 42.21 -7.03
C PRO A 586 35.94 43.30 -6.19
N SER A 587 37.26 43.23 -6.06
CA SER A 587 38.02 44.33 -5.47
C SER A 587 37.74 45.60 -6.28
N PRO A 588 37.66 46.79 -5.66
CA PRO A 588 37.35 48.02 -6.39
C PRO A 588 38.41 48.29 -7.47
N GLY A 589 38.09 47.93 -8.72
CA GLY A 589 39.01 47.94 -9.86
C GLY A 589 38.84 46.77 -10.84
N ASP A 590 38.34 45.61 -10.40
CA ASP A 590 38.14 44.44 -11.26
C ASP A 590 36.75 44.47 -11.95
N GLU A 591 36.69 44.16 -13.26
CA GLU A 591 35.41 43.99 -13.95
C GLU A 591 34.65 42.73 -13.44
N PRO A 592 33.32 42.81 -13.23
CA PRO A 592 32.54 41.65 -12.82
C PRO A 592 32.52 40.59 -13.93
N VAL A 593 32.99 39.38 -13.62
CA VAL A 593 32.96 38.25 -14.56
C VAL A 593 31.49 37.84 -14.78
N PRO A 594 30.97 37.87 -16.02
CA PRO A 594 29.56 37.58 -16.28
C PRO A 594 29.25 36.12 -15.95
N SER A 595 28.22 35.89 -15.14
CA SER A 595 27.80 34.53 -14.82
C SER A 595 26.99 33.96 -15.99
N ARG A 596 27.52 32.87 -16.58
CA ARG A 596 26.90 32.13 -17.68
C ARG A 596 26.45 30.78 -17.17
N SER A 597 25.31 30.25 -17.63
CA SER A 597 24.86 28.89 -17.32
C SER A 597 23.97 28.36 -18.42
N THR A 598 23.97 27.04 -18.63
CA THR A 598 23.29 26.42 -19.77
C THR A 598 22.27 25.37 -19.34
N PHE A 599 21.10 25.40 -19.95
CA PHE A 599 19.99 24.54 -19.59
C PHE A 599 19.07 24.22 -20.76
N ALA A 600 18.40 23.07 -20.67
CA ALA A 600 17.48 22.56 -21.66
C ALA A 600 16.09 23.19 -21.46
N VAL A 601 15.48 23.65 -22.55
CA VAL A 601 14.16 24.28 -22.57
C VAL A 601 13.26 23.54 -23.57
N PRO A 602 12.23 22.83 -23.09
CA PRO A 602 11.18 22.25 -23.93
C PRO A 602 10.39 23.33 -24.68
N ALA A 603 9.79 22.95 -25.80
CA ALA A 603 8.79 23.79 -26.45
C ALA A 603 7.62 24.12 -25.48
N GLN A 604 7.11 25.36 -25.53
CA GLN A 604 6.00 25.84 -24.68
C GLN A 604 6.29 25.82 -23.16
N ALA A 605 7.57 25.76 -22.76
CA ALA A 605 7.95 25.86 -21.36
C ALA A 605 7.80 27.29 -20.81
N ILE A 606 7.45 27.39 -19.53
CA ILE A 606 7.41 28.66 -18.80
C ILE A 606 8.64 28.76 -17.91
N LEU A 607 9.41 29.84 -18.08
CA LEU A 607 10.62 30.11 -17.30
C LEU A 607 10.25 31.11 -16.20
N GLN A 608 10.41 30.74 -14.94
CA GLN A 608 10.35 31.67 -13.82
C GLN A 608 11.78 32.05 -13.43
N VAL A 609 12.19 33.26 -13.78
CA VAL A 609 13.45 33.87 -13.38
C VAL A 609 13.25 34.54 -12.03
N LYS A 610 14.16 34.30 -11.09
CA LYS A 610 14.28 35.06 -9.84
C LYS A 610 15.70 35.60 -9.72
N THR A 611 15.82 36.83 -9.28
CA THR A 611 17.09 37.51 -9.03
C THR A 611 17.11 38.08 -7.61
N ALA A 612 18.29 38.41 -7.11
CA ALA A 612 18.39 39.43 -6.07
C ALA A 612 18.15 40.81 -6.70
N GLY A 613 17.23 41.60 -6.12
CA GLY A 613 16.96 42.97 -6.58
C GLY A 613 16.66 43.09 -8.08
N ALA A 614 17.16 44.18 -8.68
CA ALA A 614 16.89 44.57 -10.07
C ALA A 614 17.94 44.06 -11.09
N ALA A 615 18.69 42.99 -10.77
CA ALA A 615 19.76 42.47 -11.61
C ALA A 615 19.34 42.27 -13.07
N GLU A 616 20.18 42.70 -14.01
CA GLU A 616 19.97 42.45 -15.44
C GLU A 616 20.34 41.02 -15.82
N TRP A 617 19.57 40.45 -16.75
CA TRP A 617 19.81 39.12 -17.28
C TRP A 617 19.39 39.03 -18.75
N ARG A 618 20.03 38.08 -19.45
CA ARG A 618 19.79 37.74 -20.85
C ARG A 618 19.63 36.23 -20.98
N ILE A 619 18.63 35.80 -21.74
CA ILE A 619 18.42 34.38 -22.10
C ILE A 619 18.40 34.27 -23.62
N ASP A 620 19.35 33.50 -24.17
CA ASP A 620 19.40 33.13 -25.59
C ASP A 620 19.15 31.62 -25.73
N VAL A 621 18.22 31.22 -26.59
CA VAL A 621 17.85 29.82 -26.83
C VAL A 621 18.20 29.42 -28.26
N THR A 622 19.01 28.38 -28.40
CA THR A 622 19.37 27.78 -29.70
C THR A 622 18.63 26.45 -29.86
N PRO A 623 17.88 26.22 -30.94
CA PRO A 623 17.19 24.94 -31.21
C PRO A 623 18.17 23.75 -31.15
N LEU A 624 17.72 22.59 -30.68
CA LEU A 624 18.60 21.42 -30.47
C LEU A 624 19.35 21.02 -31.76
N GLU A 625 18.67 21.02 -32.90
CA GLU A 625 19.24 20.71 -34.22
C GLU A 625 20.42 21.61 -34.61
N GLN A 626 20.41 22.87 -34.16
CA GLN A 626 21.50 23.84 -34.38
C GLN A 626 22.56 23.79 -33.28
N ALA A 627 22.21 23.29 -32.09
CA ALA A 627 23.11 23.15 -30.95
C ALA A 627 23.97 21.86 -31.01
N ASP A 628 23.59 20.87 -31.82
CA ASP A 628 24.39 19.68 -32.13
C ASP A 628 25.36 19.89 -33.32
N ASP A 629 25.26 20.99 -34.07
CA ASP A 629 26.15 21.26 -35.22
C ASP A 629 27.53 21.75 -34.75
N SER A 630 28.54 20.91 -34.95
CA SER A 630 29.93 21.13 -34.52
C SER A 630 30.68 22.22 -35.29
N THR A 631 30.06 22.84 -36.29
CA THR A 631 30.69 23.91 -37.10
C THR A 631 30.52 25.32 -36.53
N ALA A 632 29.63 25.51 -35.55
CA ALA A 632 29.47 26.79 -34.85
C ALA A 632 30.61 27.03 -33.83
N PRO A 633 31.00 28.30 -33.56
CA PRO A 633 31.96 28.61 -32.50
C PRO A 633 31.47 28.10 -31.13
N PRO A 634 32.37 27.88 -30.14
CA PRO A 634 32.07 27.16 -28.89
C PRO A 634 31.23 27.98 -27.87
N THR A 635 30.11 28.53 -28.30
CA THR A 635 29.22 29.40 -27.52
C THR A 635 28.17 28.62 -26.72
N GLY A 636 28.63 27.69 -25.87
CA GLY A 636 27.82 27.14 -24.78
C GLY A 636 26.65 26.25 -25.20
N HIS A 637 26.89 25.31 -26.12
CA HIS A 637 25.93 24.26 -26.51
C HIS A 637 26.22 22.92 -25.81
N VAL A 638 25.50 21.86 -26.21
CA VAL A 638 25.49 20.56 -25.53
C VAL A 638 26.91 20.01 -25.41
N ARG A 639 27.38 19.77 -24.18
CA ARG A 639 28.75 19.28 -23.94
C ARG A 639 28.83 17.78 -24.23
N PRO A 640 29.64 17.31 -25.20
CA PRO A 640 29.87 15.88 -25.38
C PRO A 640 30.66 15.31 -24.20
N PHE A 641 30.40 14.04 -23.88
CA PHE A 641 31.05 13.30 -22.79
C PHE A 641 31.22 11.84 -23.19
N GLU A 642 32.46 11.35 -23.26
CA GLU A 642 32.79 9.96 -23.55
C GLU A 642 33.27 9.22 -22.30
N HIS A 643 34.39 9.66 -21.70
CA HIS A 643 35.02 8.98 -20.56
C HIS A 643 35.02 9.78 -19.26
N SER A 644 35.33 11.08 -19.31
CA SER A 644 35.21 12.00 -18.16
C SER A 644 34.73 13.38 -18.60
N LEU A 645 33.92 14.04 -17.77
CA LEU A 645 33.50 15.44 -17.94
C LEU A 645 33.35 16.11 -16.58
N THR A 646 33.91 17.31 -16.42
CA THR A 646 33.77 18.12 -15.21
C THR A 646 33.14 19.48 -15.52
N GLY A 647 32.55 20.10 -14.50
CA GLY A 647 32.03 21.46 -14.58
C GLY A 647 31.83 22.09 -13.21
N ASN A 648 31.60 23.40 -13.20
CA ASN A 648 31.33 24.22 -12.02
C ASN A 648 30.02 25.04 -12.16
N GLN A 649 29.25 24.76 -13.21
CA GLN A 649 28.02 25.46 -13.59
C GLN A 649 27.01 24.44 -14.15
N PRO A 650 25.69 24.73 -14.11
CA PRO A 650 24.66 23.96 -14.80
C PRO A 650 24.96 23.80 -16.29
N ALA A 651 24.81 22.58 -16.80
CA ALA A 651 25.14 22.23 -18.17
C ALA A 651 24.19 21.19 -18.77
N VAL A 652 23.98 21.27 -20.08
CA VAL A 652 23.41 20.18 -20.87
C VAL A 652 24.55 19.31 -21.43
N VAL A 653 24.45 17.99 -21.25
CA VAL A 653 25.51 17.03 -21.58
C VAL A 653 24.93 15.92 -22.46
N ARG A 654 25.67 15.50 -23.49
CA ARG A 654 25.35 14.34 -24.34
C ARG A 654 26.39 13.25 -24.10
N TYR A 655 25.96 12.11 -23.57
CA TYR A 655 26.84 10.95 -23.41
C TYR A 655 27.06 10.27 -24.76
N LEU A 656 28.31 10.09 -25.18
CA LEU A 656 28.68 9.43 -26.43
C LEU A 656 29.36 8.07 -26.21
N GLY A 657 29.81 7.78 -24.98
CA GLY A 657 30.44 6.52 -24.61
C GLY A 657 29.54 5.28 -24.74
N PRO A 658 30.10 4.07 -24.55
CA PRO A 658 29.36 2.82 -24.67
C PRO A 658 28.30 2.66 -23.55
N PRO A 659 27.21 1.91 -23.77
CA PRO A 659 26.19 1.71 -22.74
C PRO A 659 26.77 1.06 -21.47
N GLY A 660 26.75 1.78 -20.35
CA GLY A 660 27.56 1.41 -19.18
C GLY A 660 27.27 2.22 -17.92
N PRO A 661 27.91 1.84 -16.80
CA PRO A 661 27.82 2.56 -15.55
C PRO A 661 28.71 3.81 -15.55
N VAL A 662 28.12 4.96 -15.26
CA VAL A 662 28.82 6.22 -15.05
C VAL A 662 28.65 6.64 -13.59
N LEU A 663 29.69 7.22 -13.00
CA LEU A 663 29.65 7.81 -11.67
C LEU A 663 29.45 9.32 -11.81
N PHE A 664 28.41 9.85 -11.17
CA PHE A 664 28.20 11.28 -11.02
C PHE A 664 28.60 11.69 -9.61
N ARG A 665 29.50 12.67 -9.48
CA ARG A 665 29.87 13.29 -8.20
C ARG A 665 29.47 14.76 -8.23
N SER A 666 28.71 15.23 -7.25
CA SER A 666 28.16 16.60 -7.23
C SER A 666 28.12 17.28 -5.86
N GLY A 667 28.52 16.58 -4.79
CA GLY A 667 28.32 17.06 -3.42
C GLY A 667 26.85 17.36 -3.14
N ASP A 668 26.60 18.47 -2.45
CA ASP A 668 25.28 18.86 -1.95
C ASP A 668 24.53 19.84 -2.88
N ALA A 669 25.10 20.12 -4.07
CA ALA A 669 24.76 21.33 -4.84
C ALA A 669 24.30 21.09 -6.29
N PHE A 670 24.70 20.00 -6.94
CA PHE A 670 24.23 19.68 -8.30
C PHE A 670 23.39 18.39 -8.35
N GLY A 671 22.28 18.45 -9.08
CA GLY A 671 21.47 17.29 -9.45
C GLY A 671 21.72 16.88 -10.92
N LEU A 672 21.19 15.74 -11.31
CA LEU A 672 21.27 15.24 -12.69
C LEU A 672 19.92 14.71 -13.16
N LEU A 673 19.45 15.19 -14.30
CA LEU A 673 18.20 14.76 -14.97
C LEU A 673 18.50 14.11 -16.32
N HIS A 674 17.67 13.14 -16.69
CA HIS A 674 17.59 12.57 -18.03
C HIS A 674 16.53 13.31 -18.85
N LEU A 675 16.88 13.72 -20.07
CA LEU A 675 16.02 14.43 -21.01
C LEU A 675 15.53 13.49 -22.13
N ASN A 676 14.35 13.73 -22.68
CA ASN A 676 13.93 13.11 -23.95
C ASN A 676 14.41 13.93 -25.17
N ALA A 677 14.02 13.53 -26.37
CA ALA A 677 14.30 14.27 -27.60
C ALA A 677 13.72 15.71 -27.58
N ASP A 678 12.55 15.91 -26.96
CA ASP A 678 11.91 17.22 -26.78
C ASP A 678 12.50 18.04 -25.62
N LEU A 679 13.68 17.66 -25.13
CA LEU A 679 14.39 18.27 -23.98
C LEU A 679 13.60 18.33 -22.67
N THR A 680 12.52 17.56 -22.56
CA THR A 680 11.68 17.46 -21.37
C THR A 680 12.31 16.53 -20.35
N PRO A 681 12.42 16.94 -19.06
CA PRO A 681 12.88 16.06 -17.99
C PRO A 681 12.01 14.81 -17.83
N VAL A 682 12.58 13.64 -18.12
CA VAL A 682 11.89 12.34 -18.01
C VAL A 682 12.07 11.75 -16.61
N ARG A 683 13.26 11.95 -16.02
CA ARG A 683 13.67 11.29 -14.78
C ARG A 683 14.84 11.99 -14.11
N THR A 684 14.76 12.18 -12.79
CA THR A 684 15.93 12.48 -11.95
C THR A 684 16.83 11.24 -11.85
N LEU A 685 18.09 11.38 -12.24
CA LEU A 685 19.13 10.34 -12.14
C LEU A 685 19.94 10.46 -10.85
N ALA A 686 20.22 11.68 -10.41
CA ALA A 686 20.87 12.01 -9.13
C ALA A 686 20.21 13.24 -8.50
N LEU A 687 20.10 13.23 -7.18
CA LEU A 687 19.75 14.40 -6.37
C LEU A 687 21.04 15.16 -5.96
N PRO A 688 20.95 16.39 -5.43
CA PRO A 688 22.08 17.10 -4.81
C PRO A 688 22.48 16.46 -3.46
N ASP A 689 22.90 15.20 -3.50
CA ASP A 689 23.25 14.39 -2.32
C ASP A 689 24.26 13.28 -2.73
N GLY A 690 25.53 13.68 -2.81
CA GLY A 690 26.68 12.76 -2.90
C GLY A 690 26.87 12.00 -4.22
N ASP A 691 27.76 11.00 -4.15
CA ASP A 691 28.21 10.20 -5.31
C ASP A 691 27.13 9.19 -5.77
N THR A 692 26.63 9.36 -6.99
CA THR A 692 25.55 8.53 -7.55
C THR A 692 26.02 7.70 -8.76
N LYS A 693 25.89 6.38 -8.67
CA LYS A 693 26.11 5.46 -9.79
C LYS A 693 24.88 5.38 -10.70
N ILE A 694 25.00 5.89 -11.91
CA ILE A 694 23.96 5.89 -12.95
C ILE A 694 24.33 4.88 -14.07
N HIS A 695 23.37 4.46 -14.87
CA HIS A 695 23.63 3.69 -16.09
C HIS A 695 23.09 4.49 -17.27
N LEU A 696 23.94 4.74 -18.26
CA LEU A 696 23.65 5.56 -19.43
C LEU A 696 23.73 4.70 -20.70
N HIS A 697 22.96 5.09 -21.71
CA HIS A 697 23.05 4.53 -23.06
C HIS A 697 23.74 5.56 -23.96
N SER A 698 24.44 5.13 -25.01
CA SER A 698 25.03 6.08 -25.96
C SER A 698 23.96 7.03 -26.53
N HIS A 699 24.36 8.28 -26.77
CA HIS A 699 23.55 9.46 -27.13
C HIS A 699 22.53 9.94 -26.09
N THR A 700 22.58 9.49 -24.83
CA THR A 700 21.70 10.00 -23.75
C THR A 700 21.92 11.49 -23.51
N LEU A 701 20.85 12.29 -23.50
CA LEU A 701 20.86 13.71 -23.13
C LEU A 701 20.57 13.90 -21.63
N LEU A 702 21.37 14.75 -21.00
CA LEU A 702 21.38 15.01 -19.57
C LEU A 702 21.34 16.50 -19.27
N GLN A 703 20.64 16.89 -18.21
CA GLN A 703 20.74 18.21 -17.60
C GLN A 703 21.40 18.07 -16.23
N VAL A 704 22.52 18.76 -16.02
CA VAL A 704 23.06 19.03 -14.68
C VAL A 704 22.31 20.24 -14.12
N THR A 705 21.59 20.09 -13.02
CA THR A 705 20.81 21.15 -12.37
C THR A 705 21.49 21.67 -11.11
N GLY A 706 21.11 22.86 -10.63
CA GLY A 706 21.50 23.34 -9.30
C GLY A 706 22.57 24.43 -9.31
N GLY A 707 23.51 24.35 -8.36
CA GLY A 707 24.21 25.50 -7.77
C GLY A 707 25.74 25.52 -7.86
N HIS A 708 26.41 25.41 -6.71
CA HIS A 708 27.80 25.85 -6.49
C HIS A 708 28.80 24.73 -6.27
N GLY A 709 30.08 25.03 -6.50
CA GLY A 709 31.17 24.07 -6.37
C GLY A 709 31.49 23.42 -7.71
N THR A 710 31.78 22.11 -7.70
CA THR A 710 32.11 21.36 -8.91
C THR A 710 31.35 20.04 -8.97
N TRP A 711 31.11 19.57 -10.19
CA TRP A 711 30.55 18.27 -10.49
C TRP A 711 31.44 17.51 -11.49
N SER A 712 31.35 16.19 -11.48
CA SER A 712 32.03 15.30 -12.43
C SER A 712 31.15 14.14 -12.86
N LEU A 713 31.29 13.74 -14.12
CA LEU A 713 30.82 12.48 -14.70
C LEU A 713 32.05 11.66 -15.09
N GLU A 714 32.13 10.40 -14.68
CA GLU A 714 33.26 9.51 -14.95
C GLU A 714 32.76 8.10 -15.31
N GLU A 715 33.20 7.57 -16.46
CA GLU A 715 32.84 6.22 -16.91
C GLU A 715 33.55 5.16 -16.03
N MET A 716 32.75 4.40 -15.27
CA MET A 716 33.29 3.33 -14.45
C MET A 716 33.55 2.08 -15.30
N HIS A 717 34.80 1.95 -15.70
CA HIS A 717 35.29 0.73 -16.33
C HIS A 717 34.97 -0.47 -15.42
N PRO A 718 34.36 -1.55 -15.95
CA PRO A 718 34.24 -2.78 -15.20
C PRO A 718 35.65 -3.25 -14.87
N ALA A 719 35.97 -3.34 -13.57
CA ALA A 719 37.29 -3.73 -13.10
C ALA A 719 37.73 -5.00 -13.84
N ALA A 720 38.75 -4.86 -14.70
CA ALA A 720 39.18 -5.93 -15.58
C ALA A 720 39.47 -7.16 -14.72
N GLY A 721 38.74 -8.24 -14.98
CA GLY A 721 38.68 -9.38 -14.07
C GLY A 721 40.08 -9.95 -13.85
N LEU A 722 40.65 -9.67 -12.68
CA LEU A 722 41.82 -10.36 -12.16
C LEU A 722 41.42 -11.83 -11.97
N THR A 723 41.59 -12.60 -13.04
CA THR A 723 41.53 -14.07 -13.07
C THR A 723 42.69 -14.61 -12.25
N ARG A 724 42.55 -14.49 -10.92
CA ARG A 724 43.50 -15.00 -9.96
C ARG A 724 43.40 -16.52 -9.95
N ARG A 725 44.11 -17.16 -10.88
CA ARG A 725 44.48 -18.58 -10.79
C ARG A 725 45.33 -18.77 -9.54
N ARG A 726 44.69 -19.26 -8.46
CA ARG A 726 45.16 -20.36 -7.60
C ARG A 726 44.12 -20.65 -6.54
#